data_AF-A0A117SQQ8-F1
#
_entry.id   AF-A0A117SQQ8-F1
#
_cell.length_a   1.000
_cell.length_b   1.000
_cell.length_c   1.000
_cell.angle_alpha   90.00
_cell.angle_beta   90.00
_cell.angle_gamma   90.00
#
_symmetry.space_group_name_H-M   'P 1'
#
loop_
_entity.id
_entity.type
_entity.pdbx_description
1 polymer ?
#
loop_
_entity_poly.entity_id
_entity_poly.type
_entity_poly.pdbx_seq_one_letter_code
_entity_poly.pdbx_strand_id
1 'polypeptide(L)'
;MRIWALLLLAPALAWAQYAVTFSVSHDGYLTAYIAGIPQGHKVNLHWGVEPYPQGPWTVINDTTMSWNGENYTATIGPFKNGTWIAFVFYDATAGVWINYLGTPFWNWNVQINPPNVGATSVQVLPNCTLFITAVGRAPDVMVIHYGLTSGPQTGLAWSNATDAAMAYNPLWGNYTTIIGPFRPGQWVQWVYLDKSTGQQIANGGRDFAAQASCSPLSLGTAYPYDRYVYTVGETARISIPLENPSGPLDAAVVLSIGPLKAEKRAALSSGLNFVNFTIPIRIPQGVYKPVVQVLVGNATLLNSTLPQLYVLNTTGKPPVSLVIVWNMHQPLYVEPNGTWAMPWVPLHTGEDFKWEGRYVGAYELQAYLLSRFDVNVSIDFTPVLLYQWEALLAQGPQGFKYLGYYPGNITYDIEAVNRTLALYRELVEEGRVEVLTVPFYHPLEAIAYDNGWAGDILAQLIMGREMTYRLFGVNASCVWTPEMAFEMGLVHLYRAAGLNCTVLDAQAFLPSATYINGSQSPYVPYVVEDDEGHYVYVLFRDDGLSNIFSFYLFTLSDPDLVKQLLIQYLARVYMERPGAVVVVALDGENPLIFNSMTGPRDLYAIYDALSRYSGTWLITQTASQAIATHVKYAVTNLPESSWALNLDNWNNGYPGKVAIWRAVALAREYLVAFTKALGGRQSPAVQLDPAHIPNSTDLLQTLWNYLYVAEGSDWTWQTGPPNYGPGWFSLQPMIYVDAILRAINGTVAEVVPVSAKVGGGGVALSVENKLGRSVTLVLGSGGRCYEVVLKPGLDEVYLPNATSAQLDVYLPVDINDVPDYVVPPSACGLRIAAWAPPAASTKTTGVYASTAAPTAAGTYLPYLTALALAVALAAVLARRRR
;
A
#
# COMPACT_ATOMS: atom_id res chain seq x y z
N MET A 1 2.60 35.42 -2.61
CA MET A 1 2.99 35.36 -1.17
C MET A 1 2.07 36.11 -0.19
N ARG A 2 1.15 37.00 -0.61
CA ARG A 2 0.24 37.70 0.33
C ARG A 2 -1.05 36.95 0.73
N ILE A 3 -1.26 35.72 0.26
CA ILE A 3 -2.46 34.90 0.56
C ILE A 3 -2.16 33.78 1.58
N TRP A 4 -0.89 33.50 1.87
CA TRP A 4 -0.49 32.50 2.88
C TRP A 4 -0.48 33.05 4.32
N ALA A 5 -0.50 34.38 4.50
CA ALA A 5 -0.53 34.99 5.83
C ALA A 5 -1.93 35.01 6.48
N LEU A 6 -3.00 34.76 5.72
CA LEU A 6 -4.39 34.76 6.23
C LEU A 6 -4.89 33.36 6.62
N LEU A 7 -4.23 32.29 6.19
CA LEU A 7 -4.57 30.90 6.54
C LEU A 7 -3.83 30.36 7.78
N LEU A 8 -2.86 31.12 8.32
CA LEU A 8 -2.23 30.84 9.62
C LEU A 8 -2.92 31.54 10.80
N LEU A 9 -3.95 32.35 10.54
CA LEU A 9 -4.72 33.05 11.58
C LEU A 9 -6.03 32.34 11.98
N ALA A 10 -6.41 31.27 11.29
CA ALA A 10 -7.62 30.50 11.59
C ALA A 10 -7.52 29.55 12.81
N PRO A 11 -6.34 29.02 13.23
CA PRO A 11 -6.23 28.34 14.52
C PRO A 11 -5.93 29.30 15.67
N ALA A 12 -5.35 30.48 15.40
CA ALA A 12 -4.93 31.43 16.44
C ALA A 12 -6.10 32.09 17.20
N LEU A 13 -7.34 31.95 16.73
CA LEU A 13 -8.54 32.50 17.38
C LEU A 13 -9.21 31.55 18.39
N ALA A 14 -8.71 30.31 18.57
CA ALA A 14 -9.25 29.35 19.55
C ALA A 14 -8.38 29.16 20.82
N TRP A 15 -7.16 29.71 20.87
CA TRP A 15 -6.19 29.47 21.97
C TRP A 15 -6.30 30.44 23.15
N ALA A 16 -7.39 31.21 23.24
CA ALA A 16 -7.62 32.16 24.34
C ALA A 16 -8.37 31.56 25.54
N GLN A 17 -8.66 30.25 25.56
CA GLN A 17 -9.63 29.69 26.52
C GLN A 17 -9.05 29.31 27.89
N TYR A 18 -7.79 28.89 27.99
CA TYR A 18 -7.19 28.44 29.25
C TYR A 18 -5.90 29.21 29.58
N ALA A 19 -5.79 29.69 30.82
CA ALA A 19 -4.57 30.32 31.32
C ALA A 19 -3.93 29.42 32.38
N VAL A 20 -2.71 28.96 32.12
CA VAL A 20 -1.95 28.08 33.02
C VAL A 20 -0.78 28.84 33.61
N THR A 21 -0.68 28.83 34.94
CA THR A 21 0.46 29.35 35.68
C THR A 21 0.91 28.33 36.72
N PHE A 22 2.13 28.45 37.21
CA PHE A 22 2.63 27.58 38.26
C PHE A 22 3.71 28.28 39.09
N SER A 23 3.96 27.78 40.29
CA SER A 23 5.02 28.25 41.18
C SER A 23 5.81 27.08 41.74
N VAL A 24 7.12 27.28 41.93
CA VAL A 24 8.01 26.31 42.57
C VAL A 24 8.51 26.90 43.89
N SER A 25 8.30 26.18 45.00
CA SER A 25 8.80 26.60 46.31
C SER A 25 10.28 26.25 46.49
N HIS A 26 10.94 26.93 47.43
CA HIS A 26 12.33 26.62 47.80
C HIS A 26 12.49 25.17 48.32
N ASP A 27 11.44 24.62 48.95
CA ASP A 27 11.41 23.25 49.47
C ASP A 27 11.07 22.19 48.40
N GLY A 28 10.93 22.60 47.14
CA GLY A 28 10.75 21.68 46.00
C GLY A 28 9.30 21.27 45.72
N TYR A 29 8.31 22.04 46.18
CA TYR A 29 6.91 21.82 45.80
C TYR A 29 6.55 22.60 44.54
N LEU A 30 5.81 21.97 43.62
CA LEU A 30 5.22 22.60 42.44
C LEU A 30 3.73 22.80 42.68
N THR A 31 3.26 24.04 42.57
CA THR A 31 1.83 24.35 42.57
C THR A 31 1.40 24.80 41.18
N ALA A 32 0.48 24.06 40.55
CA ALA A 32 -0.07 24.40 39.23
C ALA A 32 -1.46 25.02 39.36
N TYR A 33 -1.77 25.94 38.45
CA TYR A 33 -3.06 26.64 38.35
C TYR A 33 -3.55 26.60 36.92
N ILE A 34 -4.84 26.32 36.71
CA ILE A 34 -5.51 26.46 35.41
C ILE A 34 -6.83 27.23 35.55
N ALA A 35 -6.94 28.31 34.79
CA ALA A 35 -8.14 29.12 34.64
C ALA A 35 -8.86 28.78 33.33
N GLY A 36 -10.17 29.07 33.25
CA GLY A 36 -10.98 28.87 32.04
C GLY A 36 -11.79 27.57 31.99
N ILE A 37 -11.60 26.69 32.98
CA ILE A 37 -12.48 25.53 33.20
C ILE A 37 -13.66 25.96 34.07
N PRO A 38 -14.92 25.63 33.71
CA PRO A 38 -16.09 26.01 34.50
C PRO A 38 -16.06 25.45 35.94
N GLN A 39 -16.50 26.26 36.90
CA GLN A 39 -16.62 25.84 38.30
C GLN A 39 -17.53 24.61 38.45
N GLY A 40 -17.09 23.63 39.22
CA GLY A 40 -17.84 22.38 39.50
C GLY A 40 -17.40 21.19 38.64
N HIS A 41 -16.53 21.40 37.65
CA HIS A 41 -15.86 20.31 36.94
C HIS A 41 -14.90 19.54 37.83
N LYS A 42 -14.70 18.25 37.53
CA LYS A 42 -13.67 17.40 38.15
C LYS A 42 -12.41 17.46 37.30
N VAL A 43 -11.39 18.14 37.81
CA VAL A 43 -10.13 18.36 37.07
C VAL A 43 -8.98 17.64 37.78
N ASN A 44 -8.20 16.89 37.03
CA ASN A 44 -6.97 16.26 37.51
C ASN A 44 -5.75 16.93 36.88
N LEU A 45 -4.72 17.16 37.69
CA LEU A 45 -3.37 17.41 37.23
C LEU A 45 -2.72 16.05 36.99
N HIS A 46 -2.49 15.71 35.74
CA HIS A 46 -1.80 14.49 35.33
C HIS A 46 -0.33 14.83 35.10
N TRP A 47 0.58 14.22 35.86
CA TRP A 47 1.98 14.63 35.86
C TRP A 47 2.95 13.46 35.98
N GLY A 48 4.19 13.70 35.56
CA GLY A 48 5.24 12.71 35.67
C GLY A 48 6.64 13.29 35.75
N VAL A 49 7.58 12.43 36.17
CA VAL A 49 9.02 12.73 36.21
C VAL A 49 9.64 12.30 34.89
N GLU A 50 10.39 13.19 34.25
CA GLU A 50 11.07 12.92 32.98
C GLU A 50 12.59 13.13 33.10
N PRO A 51 13.42 12.49 32.25
CA PRO A 51 14.87 12.70 32.27
C PRO A 51 15.30 14.04 31.65
N TYR A 52 14.45 14.63 30.80
CA TYR A 52 14.62 15.90 30.09
C TYR A 52 13.25 16.36 29.57
N PRO A 53 13.07 17.65 29.21
CA PRO A 53 11.80 18.19 28.70
C PRO A 53 11.24 17.38 27.52
N GLN A 54 9.95 17.03 27.58
CA GLN A 54 9.26 16.19 26.57
C GLN A 54 9.83 14.76 26.48
N GLY A 55 10.45 14.29 27.55
CA GLY A 55 10.99 12.94 27.65
C GLY A 55 9.92 11.90 28.01
N PRO A 56 10.27 10.61 27.97
CA PRO A 56 9.37 9.56 28.48
C PRO A 56 9.17 9.73 30.00
N TRP A 57 7.92 9.61 30.45
CA TRP A 57 7.58 9.73 31.86
C TRP A 57 7.97 8.45 32.61
N THR A 58 8.81 8.60 33.63
CA THR A 58 9.33 7.50 34.45
C THR A 58 8.44 7.19 35.66
N VAL A 59 7.68 8.19 36.11
CA VAL A 59 6.67 8.10 37.18
C VAL A 59 5.46 8.87 36.69
N ILE A 60 4.25 8.32 36.80
CA ILE A 60 3.01 8.93 36.29
C ILE A 60 1.97 8.90 37.40
N ASN A 61 1.49 10.09 37.79
CA ASN A 61 0.51 10.26 38.85
C ASN A 61 -0.60 11.23 38.43
N ASP A 62 -1.78 11.03 38.99
CA ASP A 62 -2.89 11.98 38.92
C ASP A 62 -3.09 12.65 40.28
N THR A 63 -3.29 13.96 40.29
CA THR A 63 -3.61 14.73 41.50
C THR A 63 -4.86 15.55 41.27
N THR A 64 -5.92 15.25 42.03
CA THR A 64 -7.19 15.99 41.95
C THR A 64 -6.97 17.46 42.30
N MET A 65 -7.43 18.36 41.42
CA MET A 65 -7.33 19.79 41.62
C MET A 65 -8.53 20.33 42.39
N SER A 66 -8.29 21.35 43.23
CA SER A 66 -9.31 22.05 44.00
C SER A 66 -9.61 23.42 43.39
N TRP A 67 -10.88 23.83 43.36
CA TRP A 67 -11.26 25.19 42.98
C TRP A 67 -10.91 26.16 44.11
N ASN A 68 -10.08 27.17 43.84
CA ASN A 68 -9.64 28.14 44.86
C ASN A 68 -10.45 29.45 44.86
N GLY A 69 -11.54 29.52 44.09
CA GLY A 69 -12.36 30.72 43.90
C GLY A 69 -12.18 31.37 42.53
N GLU A 70 -11.03 31.14 41.88
CA GLU A 70 -10.69 31.73 40.58
C GLU A 70 -10.20 30.67 39.57
N ASN A 71 -9.37 29.74 40.03
CA ASN A 71 -8.68 28.73 39.22
C ASN A 71 -8.80 27.34 39.88
N TYR A 72 -8.59 26.28 39.08
CA TYR A 72 -8.27 24.96 39.62
C TYR A 72 -6.79 24.91 40.02
N THR A 73 -6.49 24.43 41.22
CA THR A 73 -5.12 24.36 41.76
C THR A 73 -4.79 23.01 42.40
N ALA A 74 -3.54 22.59 42.26
CA ALA A 74 -2.97 21.44 42.97
C ALA A 74 -1.50 21.68 43.28
N THR A 75 -1.06 21.23 44.45
CA THR A 75 0.36 21.24 44.86
C THR A 75 0.87 19.79 44.92
N ILE A 76 2.01 19.56 44.27
CA ILE A 76 2.66 18.24 44.16
C ILE A 76 4.13 18.35 44.57
N GLY A 77 4.69 17.26 45.11
CA GLY A 77 6.05 17.22 45.66
C GLY A 77 6.08 16.85 47.15
N PRO A 78 7.23 17.06 47.84
CA PRO A 78 8.40 17.77 47.37
C PRO A 78 9.28 16.92 46.44
N PHE A 79 9.89 17.55 45.45
CA PHE A 79 10.84 16.92 44.53
C PHE A 79 12.27 17.38 44.82
N LYS A 80 13.25 16.55 44.45
CA LYS A 80 14.67 16.95 44.55
C LYS A 80 14.98 18.09 43.57
N ASN A 81 15.81 19.04 43.99
CA ASN A 81 16.33 20.07 43.09
C ASN A 81 16.99 19.43 41.85
N GLY A 82 16.72 19.98 40.67
CA GLY A 82 17.11 19.46 39.37
C GLY A 82 16.14 18.46 38.73
N THR A 83 15.08 18.02 39.43
CA THR A 83 14.09 17.08 38.87
C THR A 83 13.22 17.77 37.82
N TRP A 84 13.07 17.15 36.64
CA TRP A 84 12.13 17.59 35.62
C TRP A 84 10.74 17.00 35.86
N ILE A 85 9.73 17.87 35.87
CA ILE A 85 8.33 17.52 36.02
C ILE A 85 7.57 17.96 34.78
N ALA A 86 6.94 17.02 34.11
CA ALA A 86 5.98 17.27 33.04
C ALA A 86 4.56 17.13 33.57
N PHE A 87 3.63 17.96 33.11
CA PHE A 87 2.23 17.87 33.50
C PHE A 87 1.27 18.34 32.39
N VAL A 88 0.05 17.83 32.46
CA VAL A 88 -1.12 18.19 31.64
C VAL A 88 -2.37 18.16 32.52
N PHE A 89 -3.49 18.64 32.00
CA PHE A 89 -4.75 18.63 32.74
C PHE A 89 -5.77 17.73 32.06
N TYR A 90 -6.55 17.02 32.87
CA TYR A 90 -7.68 16.23 32.38
C TYR A 90 -8.97 16.73 33.02
N ASP A 91 -9.87 17.27 32.21
CA ASP A 91 -11.23 17.59 32.63
C ASP A 91 -12.09 16.34 32.50
N ALA A 92 -12.26 15.63 33.62
CA ALA A 92 -13.02 14.39 33.67
C ALA A 92 -14.54 14.61 33.51
N THR A 93 -15.03 15.84 33.70
CA THR A 93 -16.44 16.18 33.45
C THR A 93 -16.70 16.31 31.95
N ALA A 94 -15.79 16.93 31.20
CA ALA A 94 -15.90 17.11 29.75
C ALA A 94 -15.30 15.96 28.93
N GLY A 95 -14.45 15.12 29.52
CA GLY A 95 -13.73 14.05 28.83
C GLY A 95 -12.58 14.55 27.94
N VAL A 96 -11.97 15.68 28.29
CA VAL A 96 -10.99 16.39 27.45
C VAL A 96 -9.61 16.47 28.12
N TRP A 97 -8.57 16.14 27.36
CA TRP A 97 -7.17 16.41 27.71
C TRP A 97 -6.79 17.82 27.27
N ILE A 98 -6.15 18.55 28.18
CA ILE A 98 -5.67 19.91 27.95
C ILE A 98 -4.15 19.84 27.98
N ASN A 99 -3.56 19.91 26.79
CA ASN A 99 -2.11 19.92 26.55
C ASN A 99 -1.61 21.35 26.33
N TYR A 100 -0.30 21.57 26.38
CA TYR A 100 0.30 22.86 26.08
C TYR A 100 0.04 23.23 24.61
N LEU A 101 -0.55 24.41 24.40
CA LEU A 101 -1.08 24.82 23.09
C LEU A 101 -1.94 23.71 22.45
N GLY A 102 -2.62 22.92 23.30
CA GLY A 102 -3.55 21.82 23.02
C GLY A 102 -3.15 20.93 21.85
N THR A 103 -1.84 20.81 21.69
CA THR A 103 -1.21 19.91 20.74
C THR A 103 -1.02 18.60 21.49
N PRO A 104 -1.56 17.47 21.00
CA PRO A 104 -1.36 16.19 21.65
C PRO A 104 0.12 15.94 21.92
N PHE A 105 0.43 15.40 23.10
CA PHE A 105 1.79 15.10 23.58
C PHE A 105 2.66 16.32 23.93
N TRP A 106 2.19 17.55 23.75
CA TRP A 106 2.90 18.74 24.25
C TRP A 106 2.53 18.98 25.71
N ASN A 107 3.49 18.77 26.60
CA ASN A 107 3.29 18.92 28.05
C ASN A 107 3.86 20.25 28.54
N TRP A 108 3.36 20.77 29.66
CA TRP A 108 4.09 21.79 30.42
C TRP A 108 5.22 21.10 31.19
N ASN A 109 6.41 21.68 31.19
CA ASN A 109 7.60 21.14 31.82
C ASN A 109 8.24 22.20 32.70
N VAL A 110 8.70 21.79 33.88
CA VAL A 110 9.42 22.65 34.81
C VAL A 110 10.50 21.84 35.50
N GLN A 111 11.71 22.42 35.59
CA GLN A 111 12.77 21.87 36.42
C GLN A 111 12.68 22.48 37.81
N ILE A 112 12.54 21.64 38.83
CA ILE A 112 12.43 22.08 40.22
C ILE A 112 13.78 22.63 40.68
N ASN A 113 13.87 23.92 41.01
CA ASN A 113 15.08 24.58 41.52
C ASN A 113 16.36 24.18 40.76
N PRO A 114 16.53 24.62 39.50
CA PRO A 114 17.59 24.13 38.62
C PRO A 114 18.99 24.41 39.20
N PRO A 115 19.91 23.44 39.20
CA PRO A 115 21.26 23.61 39.77
C PRO A 115 22.19 24.46 38.90
N ASN A 116 21.82 24.70 37.64
CA ASN A 116 22.62 25.34 36.59
C ASN A 116 21.99 26.64 36.08
N VAL A 117 21.43 27.46 36.97
CA VAL A 117 20.91 28.80 36.62
C VAL A 117 21.97 29.60 35.86
N GLY A 118 21.59 30.17 34.72
CA GLY A 118 22.48 30.89 33.81
C GLY A 118 23.11 30.05 32.70
N ALA A 119 22.92 28.73 32.68
CA ALA A 119 23.32 27.91 31.54
C ALA A 119 22.60 28.41 30.29
N THR A 120 23.35 28.85 29.28
CA THR A 120 22.81 29.54 28.09
C THR A 120 23.21 28.87 26.79
N SER A 121 22.34 29.00 25.79
CA SER A 121 22.67 28.79 24.38
C SER A 121 22.31 30.05 23.58
N VAL A 122 23.08 30.33 22.54
CA VAL A 122 22.84 31.44 21.63
C VAL A 122 22.90 30.96 20.19
N GLN A 123 21.91 31.35 19.40
CA GLN A 123 21.85 31.11 17.96
C GLN A 123 21.80 32.46 17.23
N VAL A 124 22.73 32.68 16.29
CA VAL A 124 22.67 33.82 15.38
C VAL A 124 21.71 33.47 14.24
N LEU A 125 20.61 34.21 14.11
CA LEU A 125 19.64 34.04 13.04
C LEU A 125 20.10 34.74 11.74
N PRO A 126 19.62 34.35 10.56
CA PRO A 126 20.06 34.92 9.27
C PRO A 126 19.89 36.44 9.15
N ASN A 127 18.90 37.01 9.84
CA ASN A 127 18.68 38.46 9.90
C ASN A 127 19.58 39.19 10.92
N CYS A 128 20.62 38.53 11.43
CA CYS A 128 21.55 39.07 12.42
C CYS A 128 20.95 39.34 13.81
N THR A 129 19.85 38.68 14.17
CA THR A 129 19.37 38.65 15.56
C THR A 129 20.00 37.49 16.33
N LEU A 130 20.09 37.62 17.65
CA LEU A 130 20.54 36.56 18.55
C LEU A 130 19.30 35.98 19.24
N PHE A 131 18.99 34.71 18.98
CA PHE A 131 18.04 33.94 19.78
C PHE A 131 18.79 33.33 20.95
N ILE A 132 18.48 33.81 22.16
CA ILE A 132 19.20 33.45 23.38
C ILE A 132 18.26 32.66 24.26
N THR A 133 18.71 31.49 24.71
CA THR A 133 18.03 30.67 25.72
C THR A 133 18.87 30.61 26.99
N ALA A 134 18.22 30.55 28.15
CA ALA A 134 18.89 30.43 29.45
C ALA A 134 18.08 29.58 30.42
N VAL A 135 18.76 28.79 31.25
CA VAL A 135 18.14 28.10 32.38
C VAL A 135 17.95 29.11 33.52
N GLY A 136 16.73 29.20 34.02
CA GLY A 136 16.37 30.04 35.16
C GLY A 136 15.33 29.35 36.02
N ARG A 137 15.11 29.85 37.23
CA ARG A 137 14.05 29.33 38.10
C ARG A 137 12.71 29.89 37.62
N ALA A 138 11.75 29.01 37.39
CA ALA A 138 10.41 29.40 36.96
C ALA A 138 9.50 29.64 38.17
N PRO A 139 8.66 30.69 38.19
CA PRO A 139 8.39 31.68 37.15
C PRO A 139 9.11 33.04 37.39
N ASP A 140 10.40 33.05 37.71
CA ASP A 140 11.14 34.30 37.95
C ASP A 140 11.11 35.26 36.74
N VAL A 141 11.14 36.56 37.01
CA VAL A 141 11.21 37.57 35.95
C VAL A 141 12.67 37.75 35.53
N MET A 142 13.06 37.07 34.45
CA MET A 142 14.40 37.18 33.88
C MET A 142 14.50 38.26 32.79
N VAL A 143 15.56 39.05 32.85
CA VAL A 143 15.91 40.08 31.87
C VAL A 143 17.34 39.85 31.40
N ILE A 144 17.61 40.07 30.11
CA ILE A 144 18.97 40.17 29.57
C ILE A 144 19.38 41.65 29.54
N HIS A 145 20.51 42.01 30.15
CA HIS A 145 21.14 43.32 29.99
C HIS A 145 22.30 43.15 29.00
N TYR A 146 22.22 43.78 27.83
CA TYR A 146 23.17 43.56 26.73
C TYR A 146 23.64 44.85 26.08
N GLY A 147 24.82 44.82 25.45
CA GLY A 147 25.40 45.95 24.72
C GLY A 147 26.41 45.51 23.65
N LEU A 148 26.79 46.45 22.80
CA LEU A 148 27.82 46.25 21.78
C LEU A 148 29.22 46.37 22.39
N THR A 149 30.12 45.47 21.99
CA THR A 149 31.50 45.40 22.48
C THR A 149 32.49 45.18 21.32
N SER A 150 33.79 45.24 21.58
CA SER A 150 34.84 45.03 20.57
C SER A 150 35.26 43.56 20.40
N GLY A 151 34.83 42.67 21.28
CA GLY A 151 35.19 41.25 21.26
C GLY A 151 34.59 40.45 22.42
N PRO A 152 34.92 39.16 22.55
CA PRO A 152 34.39 38.30 23.61
C PRO A 152 35.09 38.49 24.97
N GLN A 153 36.16 39.30 25.04
CA GLN A 153 36.97 39.45 26.25
C GLN A 153 36.20 40.13 27.37
N THR A 154 36.42 39.68 28.61
CA THR A 154 35.81 40.27 29.81
C THR A 154 36.39 41.66 30.10
N GLY A 155 35.55 42.59 30.57
CA GLY A 155 35.96 43.93 30.97
C GLY A 155 36.06 44.94 29.82
N LEU A 156 35.57 44.59 28.64
CA LEU A 156 35.43 45.54 27.53
C LEU A 156 34.27 46.50 27.79
N ALA A 157 34.42 47.76 27.37
CA ALA A 157 33.37 48.76 27.51
C ALA A 157 32.17 48.43 26.60
N TRP A 158 30.96 48.51 27.15
CA TRP A 158 29.72 48.33 26.40
C TRP A 158 29.22 49.68 25.85
N SER A 159 28.71 49.66 24.63
CA SER A 159 27.96 50.77 24.04
C SER A 159 26.52 50.33 23.74
N ASN A 160 25.58 51.28 23.72
CA ASN A 160 24.16 51.01 23.46
C ASN A 160 23.55 49.94 24.39
N ALA A 161 23.97 49.92 25.66
CA ALA A 161 23.49 48.94 26.61
C ALA A 161 21.98 49.12 26.89
N THR A 162 21.22 48.02 26.86
CA THR A 162 19.77 48.01 27.09
C THR A 162 19.30 46.67 27.66
N ASP A 163 18.04 46.62 28.07
CA ASP A 163 17.41 45.46 28.68
C ASP A 163 16.41 44.83 27.70
N ALA A 164 16.33 43.49 27.65
CA ALA A 164 15.22 42.78 27.02
C ALA A 164 14.62 41.73 27.97
N ALA A 165 13.30 41.67 28.04
CA ALA A 165 12.62 40.65 28.85
C ALA A 165 12.82 39.26 28.23
N MET A 166 12.95 38.25 29.09
CA MET A 166 12.96 36.86 28.67
C MET A 166 11.63 36.20 29.00
N ALA A 167 11.08 35.45 28.04
CA ALA A 167 9.86 34.67 28.21
C ALA A 167 10.20 33.24 28.60
N TYR A 168 9.55 32.71 29.64
CA TYR A 168 9.65 31.31 29.99
C TYR A 168 8.94 30.46 28.93
N ASN A 169 9.64 29.48 28.36
CA ASN A 169 9.10 28.50 27.44
C ASN A 169 8.78 27.21 28.23
N PRO A 170 7.49 26.94 28.53
CA PRO A 170 7.12 25.77 29.32
C PRO A 170 7.23 24.45 28.56
N LEU A 171 7.44 24.46 27.23
CA LEU A 171 7.69 23.23 26.48
C LEU A 171 9.11 22.70 26.69
N TRP A 172 10.07 23.60 26.89
CA TRP A 172 11.50 23.25 27.06
C TRP A 172 12.05 23.61 28.44
N GLY A 173 11.26 24.26 29.27
CA GLY A 173 11.60 24.67 30.63
C GLY A 173 12.75 25.67 30.74
N ASN A 174 12.96 26.52 29.73
CA ASN A 174 14.00 27.55 29.70
C ASN A 174 13.42 28.94 29.40
N TYR A 175 14.19 29.98 29.71
CA TYR A 175 13.87 31.35 29.31
C TYR A 175 14.43 31.64 27.93
N THR A 176 13.69 32.37 27.11
CA THR A 176 14.10 32.72 25.75
C THR A 176 13.89 34.20 25.47
N THR A 177 14.74 34.80 24.65
CA THR A 177 14.58 36.15 24.13
C THR A 177 15.27 36.30 22.79
N ILE A 178 14.88 37.31 22.02
CA ILE A 178 15.51 37.68 20.75
C ILE A 178 15.99 39.12 20.88
N ILE A 179 17.27 39.34 20.59
CA ILE A 179 17.89 40.67 20.59
C ILE A 179 18.51 40.97 19.21
N GLY A 180 18.61 42.25 18.87
CA GLY A 180 19.05 42.73 17.54
C GLY A 180 17.88 43.24 16.67
N PRO A 181 18.04 43.30 15.33
CA PRO A 181 19.17 42.80 14.55
C PRO A 181 20.45 43.65 14.71
N PHE A 182 21.61 43.00 14.61
CA PHE A 182 22.92 43.64 14.61
C PHE A 182 23.51 43.69 13.20
N ARG A 183 24.61 44.41 12.99
CA ARG A 183 25.36 44.36 11.73
C ARG A 183 26.22 43.09 11.70
N PRO A 184 26.39 42.45 10.52
CA PRO A 184 27.30 41.31 10.38
C PRO A 184 28.68 41.60 10.97
N GLY A 185 29.17 40.69 11.82
CA GLY A 185 30.48 40.78 12.47
C GLY A 185 30.54 41.60 13.77
N GLN A 186 29.45 42.25 14.20
CA GLN A 186 29.43 42.95 15.49
C GLN A 186 29.45 41.98 16.67
N TRP A 187 30.20 42.31 17.71
CA TRP A 187 30.19 41.59 18.99
C TRP A 187 29.15 42.19 19.93
N VAL A 188 28.39 41.31 20.58
CA VAL A 188 27.38 41.63 21.59
C VAL A 188 27.77 40.90 22.87
N GLN A 189 27.75 41.62 24.00
CA GLN A 189 27.95 41.06 25.34
C GLN A 189 26.69 41.25 26.19
N TRP A 190 26.45 40.33 27.13
CA TRP A 190 25.31 40.40 28.04
C TRP A 190 25.51 39.70 29.38
N VAL A 191 24.63 40.04 30.32
CA VAL A 191 24.42 39.35 31.60
C VAL A 191 22.92 39.13 31.80
N TYR A 192 22.55 38.15 32.63
CA TYR A 192 21.15 37.97 33.02
C TYR A 192 20.90 38.64 34.37
N LEU A 193 19.72 39.25 34.50
CA LEU A 193 19.21 39.82 35.74
C LEU A 193 17.94 39.05 36.11
N ASP A 194 17.99 38.29 37.20
CA ASP A 194 16.81 37.76 37.85
C ASP A 194 16.20 38.89 38.70
N LYS A 195 15.13 39.52 38.20
CA LYS A 195 14.46 40.63 38.89
C LYS A 195 13.64 40.14 40.09
N SER A 196 13.30 38.85 40.18
CA SER A 196 12.59 38.28 41.32
C SER A 196 13.49 38.16 42.55
N THR A 197 14.78 37.86 42.37
CA THR A 197 15.75 37.74 43.47
C THR A 197 16.76 38.87 43.57
N GLY A 198 16.85 39.73 42.54
CA GLY A 198 17.88 40.77 42.43
C GLY A 198 19.26 40.23 42.04
N GLN A 199 19.36 38.95 41.67
CA GLN A 199 20.63 38.31 41.33
C GLN A 199 21.05 38.64 39.88
N GLN A 200 22.31 39.07 39.72
CA GLN A 200 22.96 39.11 38.41
C GLN A 200 23.66 37.78 38.15
N ILE A 201 23.42 37.18 36.98
CA ILE A 201 23.96 35.89 36.58
C ILE A 201 24.88 36.10 35.38
N ALA A 202 26.12 35.67 35.54
CA ALA A 202 27.22 35.80 34.57
C ALA A 202 28.03 34.51 34.52
N ASN A 203 28.78 34.27 33.44
CA ASN A 203 29.57 33.06 33.24
C ASN A 203 30.84 33.06 34.11
N GLY A 204 30.73 32.61 35.37
CA GLY A 204 31.86 32.58 36.30
C GLY A 204 32.45 33.98 36.58
N GLY A 205 31.59 35.00 36.64
CA GLY A 205 32.00 36.41 36.82
C GLY A 205 32.39 37.13 35.52
N ARG A 206 32.16 36.51 34.35
CA ARG A 206 32.40 37.09 33.03
C ARG A 206 31.10 37.24 32.25
N ASP A 207 31.02 38.28 31.43
CA ASP A 207 29.87 38.49 30.54
C ASP A 207 29.78 37.40 29.48
N PHE A 208 28.56 37.05 29.08
CA PHE A 208 28.33 36.21 27.91
C PHE A 208 28.57 37.04 26.65
N ALA A 209 29.02 36.42 25.56
CA ALA A 209 29.31 37.13 24.31
C ALA A 209 29.01 36.29 23.07
N ALA A 210 28.58 36.96 22.00
CA ALA A 210 28.41 36.36 20.68
C ALA A 210 28.72 37.38 19.58
N GLN A 211 29.30 36.92 18.47
CA GLN A 211 29.44 37.72 17.26
C GLN A 211 28.21 37.48 16.38
N ALA A 212 27.59 38.54 15.86
CA ALA A 212 26.53 38.46 14.86
C ALA A 212 27.07 38.01 13.50
N SER A 213 27.50 36.75 13.40
CA SER A 213 28.00 36.13 12.17
C SER A 213 26.85 35.63 11.29
N CYS A 214 26.12 36.56 10.70
CA CYS A 214 24.95 36.32 9.85
C CYS A 214 25.27 36.56 8.36
N SER A 215 24.65 35.76 7.48
CA SER A 215 24.56 36.04 6.05
C SER A 215 23.23 36.73 5.77
N PRO A 216 23.19 37.94 5.16
CA PRO A 216 21.93 38.51 4.71
C PRO A 216 21.33 37.68 3.56
N LEU A 217 22.10 36.84 2.85
CA LEU A 217 21.61 36.08 1.70
C LEU A 217 21.28 34.63 2.08
N SER A 218 20.25 34.08 1.45
CA SER A 218 19.94 32.63 1.48
C SER A 218 19.64 32.09 0.09
N LEU A 219 19.68 30.76 -0.06
CA LEU A 219 19.19 30.11 -1.28
C LEU A 219 17.65 30.14 -1.29
N GLY A 220 17.07 30.41 -2.45
CA GLY A 220 15.65 30.16 -2.67
C GLY A 220 15.35 28.66 -2.83
N THR A 221 14.06 28.31 -2.88
CA THR A 221 13.59 26.91 -2.93
C THR A 221 13.53 26.31 -4.34
N ALA A 222 13.72 27.11 -5.39
CA ALA A 222 13.65 26.64 -6.76
C ALA A 222 14.82 25.69 -7.10
N TYR A 223 14.53 24.60 -7.82
CA TYR A 223 15.57 23.70 -8.32
C TYR A 223 16.48 24.43 -9.33
N PRO A 224 17.80 24.45 -9.14
CA PRO A 224 18.67 25.36 -9.88
C PRO A 224 19.08 24.88 -11.28
N TYR A 225 18.73 23.66 -11.68
CA TYR A 225 19.19 23.05 -12.94
C TYR A 225 18.05 22.91 -13.94
N ASP A 226 18.34 23.09 -15.23
CA ASP A 226 17.36 22.86 -16.30
C ASP A 226 17.15 21.37 -16.61
N ARG A 227 18.05 20.50 -16.14
CA ARG A 227 17.95 19.04 -16.22
C ARG A 227 18.35 18.40 -14.90
N TYR A 228 17.81 17.23 -14.63
CA TYR A 228 18.14 16.38 -13.47
C TYR A 228 19.45 15.62 -13.67
N VAL A 229 19.79 15.31 -14.93
CA VAL A 229 20.98 14.55 -15.35
C VAL A 229 21.52 15.15 -16.64
N TYR A 230 22.85 15.24 -16.75
CA TYR A 230 23.57 15.66 -17.95
C TYR A 230 24.44 14.54 -18.50
N THR A 231 24.72 14.57 -19.80
CA THR A 231 25.76 13.72 -20.41
C THR A 231 27.05 14.51 -20.66
N VAL A 232 28.19 13.82 -20.68
CA VAL A 232 29.49 14.46 -20.99
C VAL A 232 29.43 15.13 -22.36
N GLY A 233 29.75 16.42 -22.41
CA GLY A 233 29.69 17.25 -23.62
C GLY A 233 28.43 18.12 -23.74
N GLU A 234 27.39 17.87 -22.94
CA GLU A 234 26.21 18.74 -22.89
C GLU A 234 26.52 20.10 -22.25
N THR A 235 25.63 21.07 -22.45
CA THR A 235 25.71 22.38 -21.80
C THR A 235 24.61 22.51 -20.76
N ALA A 236 24.99 22.68 -19.50
CA ALA A 236 24.06 22.90 -18.39
C ALA A 236 23.66 24.36 -18.26
N ARG A 237 22.36 24.64 -18.06
CA ARG A 237 21.86 25.98 -17.75
C ARG A 237 21.43 26.00 -16.29
N ILE A 238 22.19 26.74 -15.48
CA ILE A 238 22.05 26.74 -14.03
C ILE A 238 21.56 28.10 -13.59
N SER A 239 20.40 28.16 -12.94
CA SER A 239 19.78 29.38 -12.42
C SER A 239 19.79 29.32 -10.90
N ILE A 240 20.68 30.06 -10.25
CA ILE A 240 20.80 30.03 -8.79
C ILE A 240 19.81 31.02 -8.16
N PRO A 241 18.82 30.54 -7.38
CA PRO A 241 17.92 31.42 -6.66
C PRO A 241 18.60 31.97 -5.39
N LEU A 242 18.68 33.29 -5.27
CA LEU A 242 19.25 33.99 -4.12
C LEU A 242 18.21 34.94 -3.53
N GLU A 243 17.83 34.71 -2.27
CA GLU A 243 16.95 35.60 -1.52
C GLU A 243 17.80 36.69 -0.85
N ASN A 244 17.46 37.97 -1.09
CA ASN A 244 18.12 39.12 -0.50
C ASN A 244 17.11 40.01 0.27
N PRO A 245 17.10 40.00 1.61
CA PRO A 245 16.15 40.77 2.42
C PRO A 245 16.46 42.27 2.48
N SER A 246 17.67 42.72 2.12
CA SER A 246 18.17 44.05 2.50
C SER A 246 18.33 45.06 1.36
N GLY A 247 18.15 44.67 0.09
CA GLY A 247 18.24 45.62 -1.04
C GLY A 247 19.66 45.76 -1.61
N PRO A 248 19.86 46.65 -2.60
CA PRO A 248 20.74 46.39 -3.73
C PRO A 248 22.18 46.12 -3.31
N LEU A 249 22.65 44.94 -3.69
CA LEU A 249 23.98 44.44 -3.35
C LEU A 249 24.66 43.99 -4.65
N ASP A 250 25.75 44.66 -5.04
CA ASP A 250 26.59 44.17 -6.14
C ASP A 250 27.55 43.10 -5.60
N ALA A 251 27.40 41.87 -6.09
CA ALA A 251 28.13 40.72 -5.60
C ALA A 251 28.70 39.89 -6.75
N ALA A 252 29.86 39.28 -6.52
CA ALA A 252 30.39 38.22 -7.37
C ALA A 252 29.84 36.87 -6.89
N VAL A 253 29.07 36.20 -7.75
CA VAL A 253 28.54 34.86 -7.50
C VAL A 253 29.42 33.85 -8.19
N VAL A 254 30.04 32.98 -7.41
CA VAL A 254 30.99 31.96 -7.85
C VAL A 254 30.33 30.59 -7.70
N LEU A 255 30.18 29.88 -8.80
CA LEU A 255 29.67 28.50 -8.85
C LEU A 255 30.84 27.54 -9.09
N SER A 256 30.98 26.54 -8.22
CA SER A 256 31.99 25.49 -8.32
C SER A 256 31.32 24.11 -8.44
N ILE A 257 31.70 23.32 -9.46
CA ILE A 257 31.17 21.98 -9.74
C ILE A 257 32.36 21.04 -9.98
N GLY A 258 32.82 20.36 -8.92
CA GLY A 258 34.06 19.60 -8.98
C GLY A 258 35.22 20.50 -9.44
N PRO A 259 35.90 20.19 -10.57
CA PRO A 259 36.97 21.04 -11.10
C PRO A 259 36.47 22.26 -11.90
N LEU A 260 35.18 22.35 -12.25
CA LEU A 260 34.64 23.50 -12.97
C LEU A 260 34.40 24.66 -12.00
N LYS A 261 34.75 25.87 -12.44
CA LYS A 261 34.49 27.10 -11.71
C LYS A 261 34.00 28.17 -12.68
N ALA A 262 32.91 28.85 -12.31
CA ALA A 262 32.36 29.97 -13.06
C ALA A 262 32.05 31.12 -12.10
N GLU A 263 32.23 32.35 -12.55
CA GLU A 263 31.93 33.55 -11.77
C GLU A 263 31.07 34.50 -12.60
N LYS A 264 30.10 35.14 -11.93
CA LYS A 264 29.26 36.16 -12.54
C LYS A 264 29.01 37.28 -11.53
N ARG A 265 29.22 38.53 -11.95
CA ARG A 265 28.76 39.69 -11.17
C ARG A 265 27.26 39.86 -11.34
N ALA A 266 26.56 40.10 -10.24
CA ALA A 266 25.12 40.30 -10.20
C ALA A 266 24.75 41.41 -9.22
N ALA A 267 23.93 42.35 -9.68
CA ALA A 267 23.26 43.31 -8.83
C ALA A 267 22.02 42.66 -8.22
N LEU A 268 22.11 42.25 -6.94
CA LEU A 268 21.06 41.57 -6.21
C LEU A 268 20.11 42.59 -5.60
N SER A 269 18.92 42.74 -6.16
CA SER A 269 17.84 43.57 -5.62
C SER A 269 17.26 42.97 -4.33
N SER A 270 16.42 43.71 -3.61
CA SER A 270 15.64 43.11 -2.50
C SER A 270 14.66 42.06 -3.04
N GLY A 271 14.48 40.96 -2.32
CA GLY A 271 13.67 39.79 -2.70
C GLY A 271 14.47 38.69 -3.41
N LEU A 272 13.75 37.84 -4.15
CA LEU A 272 14.30 36.72 -4.90
C LEU A 272 15.00 37.19 -6.19
N ASN A 273 16.26 36.78 -6.36
CA ASN A 273 17.08 37.04 -7.53
C ASN A 273 17.49 35.71 -8.18
N PHE A 274 17.70 35.70 -9.50
CA PHE A 274 18.20 34.52 -10.23
C PHE A 274 19.50 34.85 -10.95
N VAL A 275 20.56 34.10 -10.62
CA VAL A 275 21.88 34.26 -11.25
C VAL A 275 22.13 33.09 -12.18
N ASN A 276 22.08 33.38 -13.49
CA ASN A 276 22.13 32.37 -14.54
C ASN A 276 23.56 32.11 -15.05
N PHE A 277 23.95 30.85 -15.09
CA PHE A 277 25.18 30.31 -15.65
C PHE A 277 24.89 29.39 -16.83
N THR A 278 25.83 29.31 -17.76
CA THR A 278 25.82 28.35 -18.86
C THR A 278 27.18 27.67 -18.87
N ILE A 279 27.22 26.39 -18.53
CA ILE A 279 28.46 25.66 -18.27
C ILE A 279 28.52 24.42 -19.17
N PRO A 280 29.54 24.27 -20.03
CA PRO A 280 29.76 23.03 -20.76
C PRO A 280 30.24 21.93 -19.80
N ILE A 281 29.55 20.80 -19.77
CA ILE A 281 29.85 19.64 -18.93
C ILE A 281 31.05 18.88 -19.51
N ARG A 282 32.24 19.37 -19.19
CA ARG A 282 33.54 18.77 -19.56
C ARG A 282 34.22 18.13 -18.35
N ILE A 283 33.43 17.40 -17.58
CA ILE A 283 33.89 16.66 -16.40
C ILE A 283 33.52 15.19 -16.53
N PRO A 284 34.28 14.27 -15.90
CA PRO A 284 33.98 12.84 -15.95
C PRO A 284 32.60 12.50 -15.39
N GLN A 285 32.13 11.28 -15.69
CA GLN A 285 30.93 10.71 -15.06
C GLN A 285 31.04 10.76 -13.54
N GLY A 286 29.94 11.13 -12.88
CA GLY A 286 29.87 11.14 -11.41
C GLY A 286 28.70 11.96 -10.86
N VAL A 287 28.56 11.91 -9.54
CA VAL A 287 27.62 12.72 -8.76
C VAL A 287 28.39 13.83 -8.05
N TYR A 288 28.18 15.06 -8.48
CA TYR A 288 28.87 16.23 -7.95
C TYR A 288 28.01 16.95 -6.91
N LYS A 289 28.64 17.61 -5.94
CA LYS A 289 27.99 18.50 -4.96
C LYS A 289 28.40 19.94 -5.24
N PRO A 290 27.67 20.67 -6.11
CA PRO A 290 28.06 22.03 -6.45
C PRO A 290 27.99 22.96 -5.25
N VAL A 291 28.90 23.93 -5.21
CA VAL A 291 28.95 24.95 -4.16
C VAL A 291 28.81 26.31 -4.81
N VAL A 292 27.94 27.15 -4.23
CA VAL A 292 27.83 28.55 -4.60
C VAL A 292 28.38 29.44 -3.48
N GLN A 293 29.21 30.38 -3.87
CA GLN A 293 29.74 31.43 -3.00
C GLN A 293 29.27 32.78 -3.51
N VAL A 294 28.83 33.66 -2.61
CA VAL A 294 28.50 35.05 -2.93
C VAL A 294 29.47 35.97 -2.20
N LEU A 295 30.27 36.71 -2.96
CA LEU A 295 31.37 37.53 -2.48
C LEU A 295 31.06 39.01 -2.69
N VAL A 296 31.34 39.84 -1.67
CA VAL A 296 31.24 41.30 -1.73
C VAL A 296 32.54 41.89 -1.18
N GLY A 297 33.34 42.49 -2.06
CA GLY A 297 34.72 42.84 -1.73
C GLY A 297 35.52 41.59 -1.33
N ASN A 298 36.08 41.58 -0.12
CA ASN A 298 36.81 40.45 0.44
C ASN A 298 35.96 39.56 1.37
N ALA A 299 34.68 39.90 1.59
CA ALA A 299 33.80 39.15 2.47
C ALA A 299 33.00 38.09 1.70
N THR A 300 32.94 36.87 2.23
CA THR A 300 32.00 35.84 1.76
C THR A 300 30.69 36.01 2.53
N LEU A 301 29.63 36.38 1.83
CA LEU A 301 28.31 36.55 2.44
C LEU A 301 27.54 35.24 2.46
N LEU A 302 27.56 34.46 1.38
CA LEU A 302 26.94 33.13 1.32
C LEU A 302 27.97 32.11 0.85
N ASN A 303 27.97 30.93 1.47
CA ASN A 303 28.67 29.75 0.99
C ASN A 303 27.77 28.54 1.23
N SER A 304 27.14 28.03 0.18
CA SER A 304 26.12 26.98 0.30
C SER A 304 26.28 25.90 -0.75
N THR A 305 25.85 24.69 -0.40
CA THR A 305 25.81 23.55 -1.32
C THR A 305 24.48 23.56 -2.07
N LEU A 306 24.52 23.34 -3.39
CA LEU A 306 23.33 23.16 -4.22
C LEU A 306 22.94 21.67 -4.29
N PRO A 307 21.73 21.33 -4.77
CA PRO A 307 21.36 19.94 -5.05
C PRO A 307 22.41 19.21 -5.89
N GLN A 308 22.51 17.89 -5.74
CA GLN A 308 23.51 17.10 -6.48
C GLN A 308 23.33 17.24 -8.00
N LEU A 309 24.44 17.31 -8.73
CA LEU A 309 24.48 17.35 -10.19
C LEU A 309 25.03 16.02 -10.72
N TYR A 310 24.26 15.37 -11.58
CA TYR A 310 24.57 14.06 -12.14
C TYR A 310 25.14 14.20 -13.55
N VAL A 311 26.29 13.59 -13.81
CA VAL A 311 26.93 13.55 -15.14
C VAL A 311 27.14 12.11 -15.56
N LEU A 312 26.65 11.73 -16.74
CA LEU A 312 26.80 10.40 -17.34
C LEU A 312 27.77 10.42 -18.52
N ASN A 313 28.66 9.43 -18.60
CA ASN A 313 29.44 9.20 -19.82
C ASN A 313 28.74 8.13 -20.66
N THR A 314 28.20 8.51 -21.82
CA THR A 314 27.46 7.63 -22.72
C THR A 314 28.30 7.03 -23.85
N THR A 315 29.57 7.43 -23.96
CA THR A 315 30.42 7.01 -25.09
C THR A 315 30.68 5.50 -25.03
N GLY A 316 30.26 4.78 -26.07
CA GLY A 316 30.50 3.34 -26.22
C GLY A 316 29.74 2.45 -25.23
N LYS A 317 28.69 2.97 -24.59
CA LYS A 317 27.92 2.25 -23.57
C LYS A 317 26.44 2.17 -23.95
N PRO A 318 25.80 0.99 -23.81
CA PRO A 318 24.37 0.87 -24.06
C PRO A 318 23.53 1.65 -23.04
N PRO A 319 22.33 2.12 -23.41
CA PRO A 319 21.38 2.72 -22.47
C PRO A 319 20.90 1.68 -21.44
N VAL A 320 20.42 2.14 -20.30
CA VAL A 320 19.61 1.32 -19.39
C VAL A 320 18.22 1.17 -19.98
N SER A 321 17.67 -0.03 -19.89
CA SER A 321 16.31 -0.36 -20.32
C SER A 321 15.39 -0.40 -19.11
N LEU A 322 14.47 0.55 -19.01
CA LEU A 322 13.42 0.55 -18.00
C LEU A 322 12.23 -0.26 -18.52
N VAL A 323 11.84 -1.29 -17.79
CA VAL A 323 10.65 -2.10 -18.04
C VAL A 323 9.66 -1.83 -16.90
N ILE A 324 8.56 -1.14 -17.20
CA ILE A 324 7.47 -0.95 -16.25
C ILE A 324 6.43 -2.04 -16.52
N VAL A 325 6.01 -2.74 -15.47
CA VAL A 325 4.99 -3.79 -15.51
C VAL A 325 3.87 -3.42 -14.54
N TRP A 326 2.73 -3.04 -15.09
CA TRP A 326 1.55 -2.65 -14.33
C TRP A 326 0.59 -3.83 -14.16
N ASN A 327 0.32 -4.24 -12.92
CA ASN A 327 -0.71 -5.21 -12.58
C ASN A 327 -2.04 -4.50 -12.30
N MET A 328 -3.04 -4.65 -13.16
CA MET A 328 -4.36 -4.04 -12.96
C MET A 328 -5.36 -5.10 -12.51
N HIS A 329 -5.75 -5.04 -11.24
CA HIS A 329 -6.45 -6.14 -10.61
C HIS A 329 -7.65 -5.72 -9.78
N GLN A 330 -8.79 -6.35 -10.07
CA GLN A 330 -9.96 -6.34 -9.21
C GLN A 330 -10.51 -7.78 -9.12
N PRO A 331 -10.91 -8.27 -7.94
CA PRO A 331 -11.63 -9.53 -7.82
C PRO A 331 -13.02 -9.44 -8.43
N LEU A 332 -13.71 -10.59 -8.52
CA LEU A 332 -15.09 -10.61 -8.96
C LEU A 332 -16.01 -9.99 -7.91
N TYR A 333 -16.74 -8.93 -8.28
CA TYR A 333 -17.69 -8.26 -7.40
C TYR A 333 -19.15 -8.68 -7.61
N VAL A 334 -19.41 -9.66 -8.47
CA VAL A 334 -20.77 -10.15 -8.76
C VAL A 334 -21.05 -11.38 -7.90
N GLU A 335 -22.25 -11.51 -7.33
CA GLU A 335 -22.71 -12.70 -6.60
C GLU A 335 -23.29 -13.77 -7.56
N PRO A 336 -23.45 -15.05 -7.15
CA PRO A 336 -24.07 -16.11 -7.96
C PRO A 336 -25.41 -15.74 -8.64
N ASN A 337 -26.19 -14.85 -8.02
CA ASN A 337 -27.48 -14.37 -8.53
C ASN A 337 -27.36 -13.27 -9.61
N GLY A 338 -26.15 -12.83 -9.95
CA GLY A 338 -25.86 -11.76 -10.92
C GLY A 338 -25.92 -10.34 -10.35
N THR A 339 -25.99 -10.16 -9.03
CA THR A 339 -26.00 -8.83 -8.38
C THR A 339 -24.58 -8.36 -8.12
N TRP A 340 -24.28 -7.11 -8.46
CA TRP A 340 -23.01 -6.44 -8.18
C TRP A 340 -22.97 -6.00 -6.71
N ALA A 341 -22.06 -6.57 -5.93
CA ALA A 341 -21.93 -6.34 -4.49
C ALA A 341 -21.01 -5.17 -4.11
N MET A 342 -20.07 -4.78 -4.99
CA MET A 342 -19.13 -3.69 -4.77
C MET A 342 -19.00 -2.80 -6.01
N PRO A 343 -18.76 -1.48 -5.86
CA PRO A 343 -18.88 -0.52 -6.94
C PRO A 343 -17.56 -0.30 -7.70
N TRP A 344 -16.49 -0.99 -7.31
CA TRP A 344 -15.12 -0.60 -7.62
C TRP A 344 -14.76 -0.71 -9.10
N VAL A 345 -15.14 -1.79 -9.79
CA VAL A 345 -14.85 -1.93 -11.23
C VAL A 345 -15.41 -0.79 -12.08
N PRO A 346 -16.72 -0.46 -12.04
CA PRO A 346 -17.22 0.67 -12.84
C PRO A 346 -16.62 2.01 -12.37
N LEU A 347 -16.53 2.27 -11.06
CA LEU A 347 -15.94 3.51 -10.54
C LEU A 347 -14.48 3.72 -10.97
N HIS A 348 -13.63 2.71 -10.81
CA HIS A 348 -12.20 2.80 -11.14
C HIS A 348 -11.95 2.86 -12.65
N THR A 349 -12.98 2.62 -13.46
CA THR A 349 -12.94 2.81 -14.91
C THR A 349 -13.32 4.22 -15.32
N GLY A 350 -14.35 4.82 -14.69
CA GLY A 350 -14.90 6.10 -15.13
C GLY A 350 -14.65 7.31 -14.21
N GLU A 351 -14.66 7.14 -12.89
CA GLU A 351 -15.01 8.24 -11.97
C GLU A 351 -14.06 8.45 -10.78
N ASP A 352 -12.84 7.91 -10.82
CA ASP A 352 -11.86 8.12 -9.74
C ASP A 352 -11.44 9.58 -9.56
N PHE A 353 -11.19 10.29 -10.67
CA PHE A 353 -10.52 11.59 -10.66
C PHE A 353 -11.20 12.61 -11.56
N LYS A 354 -10.93 13.89 -11.31
CA LYS A 354 -11.17 14.96 -12.31
C LYS A 354 -9.86 15.30 -13.02
N TRP A 355 -9.80 15.03 -14.31
CA TRP A 355 -8.66 15.36 -15.18
C TRP A 355 -9.13 16.20 -16.35
N GLU A 356 -8.47 17.35 -16.60
CA GLU A 356 -8.82 18.27 -17.71
C GLU A 356 -10.31 18.64 -17.80
N GLY A 357 -10.99 18.73 -16.65
CA GLY A 357 -12.41 19.13 -16.57
C GLY A 357 -13.44 18.01 -16.74
N ARG A 358 -13.00 16.75 -16.92
CA ARG A 358 -13.87 15.56 -16.98
C ARG A 358 -13.53 14.54 -15.89
N TYR A 359 -14.48 13.67 -15.57
CA TYR A 359 -14.17 12.48 -14.78
C TYR A 359 -13.31 11.51 -15.60
N VAL A 360 -12.46 10.74 -14.92
CA VAL A 360 -11.65 9.69 -15.51
C VAL A 360 -11.31 8.67 -14.42
N GLY A 361 -11.38 7.38 -14.73
CA GLY A 361 -10.89 6.32 -13.85
C GLY A 361 -9.38 6.09 -13.97
N ALA A 362 -8.80 5.35 -13.04
CA ALA A 362 -7.40 4.95 -13.06
C ALA A 362 -7.01 4.29 -14.38
N TYR A 363 -7.79 3.32 -14.84
CA TYR A 363 -7.46 2.56 -16.05
C TYR A 363 -7.47 3.43 -17.32
N GLU A 364 -8.48 4.30 -17.46
CA GLU A 364 -8.61 5.22 -18.61
C GLU A 364 -7.49 6.28 -18.58
N LEU A 365 -7.19 6.85 -17.41
CA LEU A 365 -6.17 7.88 -17.25
C LEU A 365 -4.79 7.34 -17.64
N GLN A 366 -4.45 6.12 -17.25
CA GLN A 366 -3.16 5.53 -17.62
C GLN A 366 -3.02 5.38 -19.14
N ALA A 367 -4.03 4.84 -19.81
CA ALA A 367 -4.05 4.71 -21.27
C ALA A 367 -3.91 6.09 -21.94
N TYR A 368 -4.67 7.07 -21.45
CA TYR A 368 -4.62 8.43 -21.95
C TYR A 368 -3.23 9.05 -21.78
N LEU A 369 -2.57 8.89 -20.63
CA LEU A 369 -1.24 9.45 -20.44
C LEU A 369 -0.19 8.72 -21.29
N LEU A 370 -0.28 7.41 -21.45
CA LEU A 370 0.59 6.65 -22.34
C LEU A 370 0.47 7.12 -23.80
N SER A 371 -0.72 7.46 -24.29
CA SER A 371 -0.86 8.01 -25.66
C SER A 371 -0.24 9.40 -25.85
N ARG A 372 0.12 10.10 -24.77
CA ARG A 372 0.67 11.46 -24.81
C ARG A 372 2.20 11.53 -24.74
N PHE A 373 2.86 10.47 -24.31
CA PHE A 373 4.30 10.44 -24.07
C PHE A 373 4.94 9.26 -24.76
N ASP A 374 6.18 9.37 -25.21
CA ASP A 374 6.93 8.25 -25.81
C ASP A 374 7.50 7.34 -24.71
N VAL A 375 6.67 6.43 -24.22
CA VAL A 375 7.00 5.45 -23.16
C VAL A 375 6.42 4.09 -23.56
N ASN A 376 7.26 3.05 -23.50
CA ASN A 376 6.84 1.66 -23.65
C ASN A 376 6.64 1.03 -22.27
N VAL A 377 5.53 0.30 -22.11
CA VAL A 377 5.22 -0.43 -20.87
C VAL A 377 4.66 -1.81 -21.16
N SER A 378 4.82 -2.71 -20.21
CA SER A 378 4.02 -3.92 -20.09
C SER A 378 2.89 -3.67 -19.08
N ILE A 379 1.72 -4.21 -19.35
CA ILE A 379 0.55 -4.09 -18.47
C ILE A 379 -0.22 -5.39 -18.54
N ASP A 380 -0.79 -5.83 -17.44
CA ASP A 380 -1.89 -6.78 -17.47
C ASP A 380 -3.18 -6.10 -17.01
N PHE A 381 -4.28 -6.70 -17.44
CA PHE A 381 -5.58 -6.53 -16.81
C PHE A 381 -6.03 -7.92 -16.45
N THR A 382 -6.24 -8.20 -15.17
CA THR A 382 -6.65 -9.55 -14.78
C THR A 382 -7.91 -9.93 -15.55
N PRO A 383 -8.00 -11.15 -16.11
CA PRO A 383 -9.15 -11.54 -16.93
C PRO A 383 -10.50 -11.39 -16.22
N VAL A 384 -10.55 -11.56 -14.89
CA VAL A 384 -11.73 -11.26 -14.08
C VAL A 384 -12.14 -9.78 -14.11
N LEU A 385 -11.19 -8.83 -14.16
CA LEU A 385 -11.49 -7.40 -14.37
C LEU A 385 -12.05 -7.18 -15.79
N LEU A 386 -11.40 -7.78 -16.80
CA LEU A 386 -11.88 -7.71 -18.19
C LEU A 386 -13.27 -8.34 -18.36
N TYR A 387 -13.58 -9.40 -17.61
CA TYR A 387 -14.87 -10.09 -17.70
C TYR A 387 -15.99 -9.23 -17.10
N GLN A 388 -15.68 -8.50 -16.03
CA GLN A 388 -16.58 -7.51 -15.47
C GLN A 388 -16.80 -6.33 -16.43
N TRP A 389 -15.78 -5.87 -17.17
CA TRP A 389 -15.97 -4.91 -18.26
C TRP A 389 -16.85 -5.43 -19.39
N GLU A 390 -16.59 -6.65 -19.87
CA GLU A 390 -17.40 -7.29 -20.91
C GLU A 390 -18.86 -7.45 -20.45
N ALA A 391 -19.08 -7.79 -19.18
CA ALA A 391 -20.41 -7.88 -18.58
C ALA A 391 -21.11 -6.52 -18.50
N LEU A 392 -20.42 -5.45 -18.08
CA LEU A 392 -20.97 -4.10 -18.07
C LEU A 392 -21.44 -3.67 -19.48
N LEU A 393 -20.64 -3.97 -20.50
CA LEU A 393 -20.98 -3.68 -21.90
C LEU A 393 -22.17 -4.52 -22.39
N ALA A 394 -22.23 -5.81 -22.03
CA ALA A 394 -23.28 -6.73 -22.44
C ALA A 394 -24.62 -6.46 -21.75
N GLN A 395 -24.59 -6.14 -20.46
CA GLN A 395 -25.79 -5.87 -19.64
C GLN A 395 -26.36 -4.47 -19.90
N GLY A 396 -25.49 -3.50 -20.19
CA GLY A 396 -25.86 -2.09 -20.30
C GLY A 396 -26.38 -1.49 -18.98
N PRO A 397 -26.74 -0.19 -18.96
CA PRO A 397 -27.18 0.49 -17.74
C PRO A 397 -28.43 -0.14 -17.09
N GLN A 398 -29.32 -0.75 -17.88
CA GLN A 398 -30.55 -1.38 -17.38
C GLN A 398 -30.32 -2.77 -16.79
N GLY A 399 -29.28 -3.48 -17.24
CA GLY A 399 -28.92 -4.80 -16.73
C GLY A 399 -28.06 -4.74 -15.46
N PHE A 400 -27.43 -3.60 -15.18
CA PHE A 400 -26.61 -3.40 -13.98
C PHE A 400 -27.45 -3.37 -12.69
N LYS A 401 -27.43 -4.49 -11.95
CA LYS A 401 -28.13 -4.65 -10.68
C LYS A 401 -27.15 -4.53 -9.53
N TYR A 402 -27.13 -3.39 -8.86
CA TYR A 402 -26.23 -3.13 -7.73
C TYR A 402 -26.91 -3.35 -6.38
N LEU A 403 -26.17 -3.95 -5.44
CA LEU A 403 -26.63 -4.12 -4.07
C LEU A 403 -26.63 -2.77 -3.35
N GLY A 404 -27.81 -2.17 -3.21
CA GLY A 404 -27.99 -0.87 -2.55
C GLY A 404 -27.94 0.30 -3.53
N TYR A 405 -27.27 1.38 -3.14
CA TYR A 405 -27.15 2.59 -3.96
C TYR A 405 -25.77 2.64 -4.64
N TYR A 406 -25.76 2.68 -5.97
CA TYR A 406 -24.53 2.87 -6.73
C TYR A 406 -24.07 4.33 -6.62
N PRO A 407 -22.83 4.60 -6.15
CA PRO A 407 -22.38 5.96 -5.89
C PRO A 407 -22.01 6.79 -7.13
N GLY A 408 -21.79 6.16 -8.30
CA GLY A 408 -21.40 6.82 -9.55
C GLY A 408 -22.52 6.92 -10.59
N ASN A 409 -22.16 7.23 -11.82
CA ASN A 409 -23.03 7.22 -12.99
C ASN A 409 -22.69 6.04 -13.91
N ILE A 410 -23.44 4.95 -13.76
CA ILE A 410 -23.19 3.70 -14.50
C ILE A 410 -23.19 3.87 -16.02
N THR A 411 -23.97 4.81 -16.57
CA THR A 411 -23.95 5.06 -18.02
C THR A 411 -22.60 5.64 -18.44
N TYR A 412 -22.06 6.56 -17.63
CA TYR A 412 -20.76 7.15 -17.86
C TYR A 412 -19.62 6.13 -17.72
N ASP A 413 -19.69 5.26 -16.72
CA ASP A 413 -18.70 4.20 -16.47
C ASP A 413 -18.67 3.19 -17.63
N ILE A 414 -19.83 2.79 -18.15
CA ILE A 414 -19.92 1.89 -19.33
C ILE A 414 -19.31 2.55 -20.57
N GLU A 415 -19.52 3.85 -20.77
CA GLU A 415 -18.83 4.59 -21.84
C GLU A 415 -17.31 4.67 -21.61
N ALA A 416 -16.88 4.79 -20.34
CA ALA A 416 -15.46 4.78 -19.97
C ALA A 416 -14.78 3.44 -20.28
N VAL A 417 -15.47 2.31 -20.09
CA VAL A 417 -14.97 0.99 -20.51
C VAL A 417 -14.63 0.99 -22.01
N ASN A 418 -15.54 1.48 -22.86
CA ASN A 418 -15.31 1.54 -24.30
C ASN A 418 -14.11 2.44 -24.67
N ARG A 419 -14.00 3.61 -24.06
CA ARG A 419 -12.86 4.52 -24.29
C ARG A 419 -11.54 3.90 -23.86
N THR A 420 -11.52 3.26 -22.69
CA THR A 420 -10.34 2.60 -22.13
C THR A 420 -9.85 1.48 -23.04
N LEU A 421 -10.75 0.58 -23.46
CA LEU A 421 -10.41 -0.52 -24.37
C LEU A 421 -9.92 -0.01 -25.73
N ALA A 422 -10.54 1.04 -26.27
CA ALA A 422 -10.11 1.62 -27.55
C ALA A 422 -8.69 2.17 -27.47
N LEU A 423 -8.37 2.95 -26.43
CA LEU A 423 -7.03 3.52 -26.23
C LEU A 423 -5.96 2.44 -26.05
N TYR A 424 -6.22 1.40 -25.25
CA TYR A 424 -5.25 0.32 -25.08
C TYR A 424 -5.05 -0.50 -26.37
N ARG A 425 -6.11 -0.75 -27.15
CA ARG A 425 -5.96 -1.41 -28.46
C ARG A 425 -5.08 -0.61 -29.41
N GLU A 426 -5.26 0.71 -29.48
CA GLU A 426 -4.40 1.59 -30.27
C GLU A 426 -2.93 1.51 -29.82
N LEU A 427 -2.67 1.62 -28.51
CA LEU A 427 -1.32 1.53 -27.96
C LEU A 427 -0.65 0.15 -28.16
N VAL A 428 -1.45 -0.91 -28.18
CA VAL A 428 -1.01 -2.27 -28.51
C VAL A 428 -0.64 -2.39 -29.99
N GLU A 429 -1.49 -1.88 -30.88
CA GLU A 429 -1.23 -1.86 -32.33
C GLU A 429 0.04 -1.06 -32.67
N GLU A 430 0.31 0.02 -31.92
CA GLU A 430 1.55 0.80 -32.00
C GLU A 430 2.79 0.07 -31.47
N GLY A 431 2.63 -1.04 -30.74
CA GLY A 431 3.72 -1.77 -30.09
C GLY A 431 4.33 -1.06 -28.88
N ARG A 432 3.62 -0.05 -28.35
CA ARG A 432 4.03 0.73 -27.16
C ARG A 432 3.55 0.11 -25.86
N VAL A 433 2.45 -0.63 -25.91
CA VAL A 433 1.93 -1.41 -24.79
C VAL A 433 1.99 -2.90 -25.12
N GLU A 434 2.65 -3.67 -24.28
CA GLU A 434 2.52 -5.14 -24.27
C GLU A 434 1.48 -5.53 -23.22
N VAL A 435 0.47 -6.31 -23.63
CA VAL A 435 -0.51 -6.85 -22.68
C VAL A 435 -0.11 -8.26 -22.23
N LEU A 436 0.17 -8.42 -20.94
CA LEU A 436 0.37 -9.69 -20.27
C LEU A 436 -0.98 -10.34 -19.98
N THR A 437 -1.01 -11.67 -19.91
CA THR A 437 -2.17 -12.39 -19.37
C THR A 437 -1.95 -12.73 -17.90
N VAL A 438 -3.00 -13.24 -17.24
CA VAL A 438 -3.02 -13.63 -15.82
C VAL A 438 -3.94 -14.85 -15.72
N PRO A 439 -3.75 -15.81 -14.80
CA PRO A 439 -4.77 -16.82 -14.57
C PRO A 439 -6.08 -16.14 -14.12
N PHE A 440 -7.21 -16.65 -14.62
CA PHE A 440 -8.45 -15.89 -14.77
C PHE A 440 -8.94 -15.15 -13.51
N TYR A 441 -9.03 -15.85 -12.37
CA TYR A 441 -9.50 -15.31 -11.10
C TYR A 441 -8.36 -15.01 -10.11
N HIS A 442 -7.12 -14.85 -10.61
CA HIS A 442 -5.94 -14.49 -9.82
C HIS A 442 -5.72 -15.43 -8.59
N PRO A 443 -5.67 -16.77 -8.78
CA PRO A 443 -5.40 -17.72 -7.70
C PRO A 443 -3.95 -17.66 -7.23
N LEU A 444 -3.67 -18.04 -5.97
CA LEU A 444 -2.29 -18.28 -5.50
C LEU A 444 -1.76 -19.57 -6.12
N GLU A 445 -1.08 -19.45 -7.26
CA GLU A 445 -0.66 -20.60 -8.08
C GLU A 445 0.22 -21.59 -7.30
N ALA A 446 1.21 -21.12 -6.52
CA ALA A 446 2.07 -22.00 -5.71
C ALA A 446 1.26 -22.84 -4.70
N ILE A 447 0.41 -22.22 -3.88
CA ILE A 447 -0.42 -22.96 -2.91
C ILE A 447 -1.39 -23.91 -3.62
N ALA A 448 -2.01 -23.47 -4.71
CA ALA A 448 -2.93 -24.31 -5.47
C ALA A 448 -2.22 -25.51 -6.09
N TYR A 449 -0.98 -25.34 -6.55
CA TYR A 449 -0.19 -26.44 -7.10
C TYR A 449 0.19 -27.45 -6.01
N ASP A 450 0.64 -26.97 -4.84
CA ASP A 450 0.90 -27.80 -3.65
C ASP A 450 -0.32 -28.61 -3.19
N ASN A 451 -1.53 -28.05 -3.32
CA ASN A 451 -2.78 -28.76 -3.04
C ASN A 451 -3.15 -29.79 -4.14
N GLY A 452 -2.36 -29.92 -5.20
CA GLY A 452 -2.59 -30.81 -6.34
C GLY A 452 -3.61 -30.29 -7.35
N TRP A 453 -3.82 -28.97 -7.43
CA TRP A 453 -4.84 -28.33 -8.28
C TRP A 453 -4.26 -27.79 -9.60
N ALA A 454 -3.17 -28.38 -10.08
CA ALA A 454 -2.50 -28.01 -11.34
C ALA A 454 -3.44 -27.93 -12.56
N GLY A 455 -4.47 -28.78 -12.60
CA GLY A 455 -5.50 -28.74 -13.65
C GLY A 455 -6.34 -27.46 -13.62
N ASP A 456 -6.66 -26.93 -12.44
CA ASP A 456 -7.44 -25.71 -12.26
C ASP A 456 -6.59 -24.49 -12.67
N ILE A 457 -5.32 -24.47 -12.25
CA ILE A 457 -4.34 -23.46 -12.69
C ILE A 457 -4.25 -23.42 -14.22
N LEU A 458 -4.05 -24.59 -14.87
CA LEU A 458 -3.96 -24.67 -16.33
C LEU A 458 -5.23 -24.17 -17.02
N ALA A 459 -6.41 -24.53 -16.52
CA ALA A 459 -7.68 -24.06 -17.05
C ALA A 459 -7.79 -22.52 -16.94
N GLN A 460 -7.44 -21.97 -15.78
CA GLN A 460 -7.46 -20.52 -15.53
C GLN A 460 -6.44 -19.76 -16.39
N LEU A 461 -5.25 -20.31 -16.65
CA LEU A 461 -4.25 -19.74 -17.56
C LEU A 461 -4.76 -19.70 -19.01
N ILE A 462 -5.38 -20.78 -19.48
CA ILE A 462 -5.97 -20.86 -20.83
C ILE A 462 -7.11 -19.85 -20.96
N MET A 463 -8.03 -19.84 -20.00
CA MET A 463 -9.15 -18.87 -19.97
C MET A 463 -8.64 -17.43 -19.95
N GLY A 464 -7.57 -17.16 -19.18
CA GLY A 464 -6.98 -15.84 -19.10
C GLY A 464 -6.41 -15.37 -20.44
N ARG A 465 -5.63 -16.22 -21.10
CA ARG A 465 -5.05 -15.91 -22.41
C ARG A 465 -6.13 -15.69 -23.48
N GLU A 466 -7.18 -16.50 -23.47
CA GLU A 466 -8.32 -16.33 -24.36
C GLU A 466 -9.05 -14.99 -24.13
N MET A 467 -9.20 -14.58 -22.88
CA MET A 467 -9.81 -13.29 -22.52
C MET A 467 -8.95 -12.11 -22.98
N THR A 468 -7.65 -12.15 -22.73
CA THR A 468 -6.70 -11.15 -23.22
C THR A 468 -6.76 -11.03 -24.75
N TYR A 469 -6.78 -12.15 -25.47
CA TYR A 469 -6.91 -12.15 -26.93
C TYR A 469 -8.24 -11.58 -27.39
N ARG A 470 -9.35 -11.95 -26.75
CA ARG A 470 -10.69 -11.45 -27.12
C ARG A 470 -10.79 -9.93 -26.99
N LEU A 471 -10.24 -9.37 -25.92
CA LEU A 471 -10.42 -7.94 -25.61
C LEU A 471 -9.36 -7.05 -26.24
N PHE A 472 -8.13 -7.52 -26.45
CA PHE A 472 -7.05 -6.69 -27.00
C PHE A 472 -6.49 -7.18 -28.34
N GLY A 473 -6.90 -8.36 -28.83
CA GLY A 473 -6.31 -8.97 -30.03
C GLY A 473 -4.90 -9.51 -29.82
N VAL A 474 -4.42 -9.57 -28.57
CA VAL A 474 -3.06 -9.96 -28.21
C VAL A 474 -3.01 -11.43 -27.85
N ASN A 475 -2.20 -12.20 -28.56
CA ASN A 475 -1.84 -13.56 -28.14
C ASN A 475 -0.69 -13.47 -27.13
N ALA A 476 -1.02 -13.23 -25.86
CA ALA A 476 -0.04 -12.99 -24.81
C ALA A 476 0.92 -14.18 -24.65
N SER A 477 2.23 -13.89 -24.63
CA SER A 477 3.29 -14.85 -24.34
C SER A 477 3.82 -14.76 -22.91
N CYS A 478 3.63 -13.60 -22.26
CA CYS A 478 4.00 -13.36 -20.88
C CYS A 478 2.78 -13.41 -19.96
N VAL A 479 3.01 -13.83 -18.71
CA VAL A 479 2.01 -13.91 -17.65
C VAL A 479 2.46 -13.14 -16.42
N TRP A 480 1.56 -12.39 -15.79
CA TRP A 480 1.74 -11.97 -14.41
C TRP A 480 1.39 -13.13 -13.49
N THR A 481 2.37 -13.68 -12.78
CA THR A 481 2.13 -14.66 -11.72
C THR A 481 1.44 -13.95 -10.57
N PRO A 482 0.21 -14.31 -10.17
CA PRO A 482 -0.49 -13.67 -9.06
C PRO A 482 0.38 -13.56 -7.82
N GLU A 483 0.52 -12.34 -7.29
CA GLU A 483 1.37 -12.03 -6.12
C GLU A 483 2.87 -12.38 -6.29
N MET A 484 3.29 -12.63 -7.54
CA MET A 484 4.55 -13.30 -7.87
C MET A 484 4.77 -14.60 -7.07
N ALA A 485 3.69 -15.26 -6.66
CA ALA A 485 3.72 -16.50 -5.90
C ALA A 485 4.08 -17.67 -6.81
N PHE A 486 5.35 -18.06 -6.77
CA PHE A 486 5.95 -18.95 -7.75
C PHE A 486 6.62 -20.14 -7.07
N GLU A 487 6.48 -21.30 -7.72
CA GLU A 487 7.28 -22.49 -7.49
C GLU A 487 7.68 -23.13 -8.83
N MET A 488 8.66 -24.03 -8.81
CA MET A 488 9.17 -24.67 -10.04
C MET A 488 8.11 -25.51 -10.76
N GLY A 489 7.08 -26.00 -10.06
CA GLY A 489 5.92 -26.68 -10.66
C GLY A 489 5.17 -25.86 -11.71
N LEU A 490 5.26 -24.53 -11.67
CA LEU A 490 4.54 -23.67 -12.63
C LEU A 490 5.20 -23.61 -14.02
N VAL A 491 6.49 -23.97 -14.15
CA VAL A 491 7.23 -23.88 -15.43
C VAL A 491 6.56 -24.69 -16.54
N HIS A 492 6.22 -25.95 -16.27
CA HIS A 492 5.55 -26.81 -17.25
C HIS A 492 4.11 -26.37 -17.50
N LEU A 493 3.40 -25.80 -16.51
CA LEU A 493 2.03 -25.29 -16.68
C LEU A 493 2.01 -24.05 -17.58
N TYR A 494 2.94 -23.12 -17.38
CA TYR A 494 3.10 -21.98 -18.28
C TYR A 494 3.38 -22.43 -19.70
N ARG A 495 4.32 -23.37 -19.91
CA ARG A 495 4.56 -23.97 -21.22
C ARG A 495 3.29 -24.60 -21.81
N ALA A 496 2.54 -25.38 -21.04
CA ALA A 496 1.32 -26.04 -21.48
C ALA A 496 0.21 -25.05 -21.89
N ALA A 497 0.14 -23.88 -21.24
CA ALA A 497 -0.74 -22.78 -21.60
C ALA A 497 -0.25 -21.96 -22.81
N GLY A 498 0.99 -22.20 -23.28
CA GLY A 498 1.63 -21.44 -24.36
C GLY A 498 2.31 -20.15 -23.92
N LEU A 499 2.63 -20.05 -22.63
CA LEU A 499 3.29 -18.91 -21.99
C LEU A 499 4.78 -19.23 -21.79
N ASN A 500 5.63 -18.23 -21.96
CA ASN A 500 7.08 -18.41 -21.88
C ASN A 500 7.81 -17.30 -21.13
N CYS A 501 7.10 -16.35 -20.52
CA CYS A 501 7.70 -15.33 -19.69
C CYS A 501 6.84 -14.94 -18.48
N THR A 502 7.48 -14.51 -17.40
CA THR A 502 6.84 -13.91 -16.22
C THR A 502 7.76 -12.91 -15.52
N VAL A 503 7.25 -12.26 -14.47
CA VAL A 503 7.95 -11.28 -13.64
C VAL A 503 7.88 -11.72 -12.18
N LEU A 504 9.02 -11.75 -11.52
CA LEU A 504 9.16 -12.20 -10.13
C LEU A 504 9.93 -11.17 -9.28
N ASP A 505 9.94 -11.36 -7.96
CA ASP A 505 10.61 -10.45 -7.02
C ASP A 505 12.10 -10.80 -6.82
N ALA A 506 13.00 -9.84 -7.03
CA ALA A 506 14.43 -10.10 -6.90
C ALA A 506 14.84 -10.52 -5.48
N GLN A 507 14.24 -9.91 -4.46
CA GLN A 507 14.57 -10.17 -3.06
C GLN A 507 14.07 -11.54 -2.63
N ALA A 508 12.89 -11.95 -3.10
CA ALA A 508 12.28 -13.23 -2.77
C ALA A 508 13.05 -14.43 -3.34
N PHE A 509 13.52 -14.32 -4.59
CA PHE A 509 13.97 -15.49 -5.34
C PHE A 509 15.49 -15.57 -5.56
N LEU A 510 16.13 -14.46 -5.93
CA LEU A 510 17.54 -14.49 -6.35
C LEU A 510 18.56 -14.91 -5.26
N PRO A 511 18.38 -14.61 -3.95
CA PRO A 511 19.33 -15.00 -2.92
C PRO A 511 19.49 -16.53 -2.75
N SER A 512 18.47 -17.30 -3.11
CA SER A 512 18.41 -18.75 -2.95
C SER A 512 18.38 -19.50 -4.29
N ALA A 513 18.62 -18.79 -5.40
CA ALA A 513 18.61 -19.37 -6.74
C ALA A 513 19.84 -20.24 -7.02
N THR A 514 19.68 -21.28 -7.83
CA THR A 514 20.80 -22.12 -8.32
C THR A 514 21.22 -21.67 -9.71
N TYR A 515 22.38 -21.01 -9.81
CA TYR A 515 22.89 -20.40 -11.05
C TYR A 515 23.68 -21.38 -11.90
N ILE A 516 23.35 -21.45 -13.19
CA ILE A 516 24.15 -22.15 -14.22
C ILE A 516 25.24 -21.22 -14.75
N ASN A 517 24.89 -19.95 -15.00
CA ASN A 517 25.80 -18.92 -15.46
C ASN A 517 25.44 -17.54 -14.88
N GLY A 518 26.32 -16.57 -15.09
CA GLY A 518 26.12 -15.22 -14.59
C GLY A 518 26.31 -15.11 -13.07
N SER A 519 25.67 -14.11 -12.49
CA SER A 519 25.71 -13.82 -11.06
C SER A 519 24.40 -13.18 -10.61
N GLN A 520 24.09 -13.26 -9.32
CA GLN A 520 22.94 -12.59 -8.71
C GLN A 520 22.84 -11.11 -9.13
N SER A 521 21.78 -10.80 -9.87
CA SER A 521 21.51 -9.46 -10.39
C SER A 521 20.05 -9.35 -10.79
N PRO A 522 19.28 -8.37 -10.29
CA PRO A 522 17.93 -8.09 -10.79
C PRO A 522 17.96 -7.47 -12.19
N TYR A 523 19.12 -6.97 -12.63
CA TYR A 523 19.26 -6.11 -13.80
C TYR A 523 19.43 -6.85 -15.14
N VAL A 524 19.03 -8.12 -15.22
CA VAL A 524 19.15 -8.96 -16.41
C VAL A 524 17.95 -9.92 -16.49
N PRO A 525 17.48 -10.29 -17.69
CA PRO A 525 16.53 -11.38 -17.84
C PRO A 525 17.16 -12.74 -17.51
N TYR A 526 16.34 -13.68 -17.02
CA TYR A 526 16.74 -15.04 -16.69
C TYR A 526 15.98 -16.06 -17.55
N VAL A 527 16.62 -17.20 -17.77
CA VAL A 527 16.00 -18.47 -18.17
C VAL A 527 15.91 -19.32 -16.92
N VAL A 528 14.69 -19.66 -16.51
CA VAL A 528 14.44 -20.58 -15.39
C VAL A 528 14.04 -21.91 -16.01
N GLU A 529 14.88 -22.92 -15.83
CA GLU A 529 14.71 -24.25 -16.42
C GLU A 529 14.33 -25.27 -15.33
N ASP A 530 13.33 -26.11 -15.60
CA ASP A 530 12.99 -27.25 -14.74
C ASP A 530 13.87 -28.47 -15.04
N ASP A 531 13.71 -29.56 -14.28
CA ASP A 531 14.48 -30.79 -14.43
C ASP A 531 14.12 -31.60 -15.69
N GLU A 532 12.97 -31.30 -16.31
CA GLU A 532 12.53 -31.88 -17.59
C GLU A 532 13.01 -31.08 -18.82
N GLY A 533 13.70 -29.95 -18.61
CA GLY A 533 14.23 -29.07 -19.65
C GLY A 533 13.19 -28.11 -20.24
N HIS A 534 12.02 -27.96 -19.62
CA HIS A 534 11.14 -26.84 -19.91
C HIS A 534 11.71 -25.57 -19.29
N TYR A 535 11.32 -24.42 -19.84
CA TYR A 535 11.80 -23.15 -19.33
C TYR A 535 10.78 -22.04 -19.44
N VAL A 536 10.96 -21.02 -18.59
CA VAL A 536 10.28 -19.73 -18.65
C VAL A 536 11.31 -18.61 -18.54
N TYR A 537 11.13 -17.52 -19.29
CA TYR A 537 11.93 -16.32 -19.12
C TYR A 537 11.41 -15.52 -17.92
N VAL A 538 12.29 -15.11 -17.02
CA VAL A 538 11.90 -14.32 -15.85
C VAL A 538 12.64 -12.99 -15.84
N LEU A 539 11.88 -11.91 -15.69
CA LEU A 539 12.43 -10.62 -15.28
C LEU A 539 12.25 -10.46 -13.78
N PHE A 540 13.31 -10.12 -13.04
CA PHE A 540 13.19 -9.83 -11.63
C PHE A 540 13.03 -8.33 -11.39
N ARG A 541 11.98 -7.92 -10.68
CA ARG A 541 11.78 -6.51 -10.35
C ARG A 541 12.88 -5.99 -9.43
N ASP A 542 13.34 -4.77 -9.67
CA ASP A 542 14.13 -4.00 -8.70
C ASP A 542 13.20 -3.67 -7.53
N ASP A 543 13.30 -4.41 -6.44
CA ASP A 543 12.43 -4.30 -5.27
C ASP A 543 12.48 -2.89 -4.67
N GLY A 544 13.68 -2.30 -4.57
CA GLY A 544 13.90 -0.96 -4.05
C GLY A 544 13.19 0.11 -4.89
N LEU A 545 13.42 0.11 -6.21
CA LEU A 545 12.76 1.08 -7.09
C LEU A 545 11.26 0.82 -7.20
N SER A 546 10.81 -0.43 -7.29
CA SER A 546 9.38 -0.79 -7.36
C SER A 546 8.64 -0.30 -6.11
N ASN A 547 9.21 -0.49 -4.93
CA ASN A 547 8.60 -0.01 -3.67
C ASN A 547 8.60 1.52 -3.56
N ILE A 548 9.69 2.18 -3.96
CA ILE A 548 9.73 3.66 -4.02
C ILE A 548 8.68 4.18 -4.99
N PHE A 549 8.57 3.57 -6.17
CA PHE A 549 7.60 3.94 -7.19
C PHE A 549 6.18 3.76 -6.67
N SER A 550 5.87 2.64 -6.03
CA SER A 550 4.52 2.30 -5.55
C SER A 550 4.08 3.14 -4.36
N PHE A 551 4.95 3.30 -3.35
CA PHE A 551 4.52 3.76 -2.02
C PHE A 551 5.10 5.11 -1.60
N TYR A 552 6.10 5.64 -2.32
CA TYR A 552 6.77 6.88 -1.94
C TYR A 552 6.56 8.00 -2.95
N LEU A 553 6.86 7.79 -4.24
CA LEU A 553 6.82 8.86 -5.24
C LEU A 553 5.46 9.57 -5.28
N PHE A 554 4.38 8.80 -5.28
CA PHE A 554 3.01 9.34 -5.32
C PHE A 554 2.59 10.02 -4.01
N THR A 555 3.35 9.95 -2.92
CA THR A 555 3.02 10.63 -1.65
C THR A 555 3.63 12.03 -1.52
N LEU A 556 4.65 12.33 -2.33
CA LEU A 556 5.43 13.56 -2.24
C LEU A 556 4.62 14.83 -2.55
N SER A 557 3.58 14.70 -3.38
CA SER A 557 2.77 15.83 -3.84
C SER A 557 3.57 16.94 -4.53
N ASP A 558 4.76 16.61 -5.04
CA ASP A 558 5.68 17.50 -5.77
C ASP A 558 6.15 16.78 -7.05
N PRO A 559 5.50 17.07 -8.19
CA PRO A 559 5.83 16.42 -9.45
C PRO A 559 7.28 16.63 -9.91
N ASP A 560 7.94 17.74 -9.57
CA ASP A 560 9.32 17.98 -9.96
C ASP A 560 10.29 17.13 -9.12
N LEU A 561 9.99 16.95 -7.84
CA LEU A 561 10.74 16.04 -6.97
C LEU A 561 10.56 14.58 -7.40
N VAL A 562 9.35 14.17 -7.79
CA VAL A 562 9.06 12.83 -8.34
C VAL A 562 9.95 12.54 -9.54
N LYS A 563 9.97 13.45 -10.52
CA LYS A 563 10.84 13.32 -11.72
C LYS A 563 12.31 13.25 -11.33
N GLN A 564 12.74 14.13 -10.43
CA GLN A 564 14.13 14.18 -9.99
C GLN A 564 14.56 12.84 -9.40
N LEU A 565 13.80 12.28 -8.45
CA LEU A 565 14.17 11.05 -7.76
C LEU A 565 14.23 9.85 -8.71
N LEU A 566 13.23 9.68 -9.58
CA LEU A 566 13.20 8.59 -10.56
C LEU A 566 14.39 8.66 -11.52
N ILE A 567 14.60 9.83 -12.16
CA ILE A 567 15.66 9.99 -13.16
C ILE A 567 17.06 9.86 -12.52
N GLN A 568 17.25 10.37 -11.30
CA GLN A 568 18.52 10.24 -10.58
C GLN A 568 18.76 8.82 -10.02
N TYR A 569 17.72 8.03 -9.78
CA TYR A 569 17.87 6.60 -9.47
C TYR A 569 18.38 5.85 -10.71
N LEU A 570 17.70 6.00 -11.84
CA LEU A 570 18.09 5.35 -13.10
C LEU A 570 19.48 5.77 -13.56
N ALA A 571 19.87 7.03 -13.34
CA ALA A 571 21.21 7.50 -13.61
C ALA A 571 22.28 6.79 -12.77
N ARG A 572 22.01 6.48 -11.50
CA ARG A 572 22.93 5.70 -10.65
C ARG A 572 23.08 4.28 -11.17
N VAL A 573 21.96 3.63 -11.53
CA VAL A 573 22.01 2.30 -12.16
C VAL A 573 22.82 2.34 -13.44
N TYR A 574 22.62 3.34 -14.30
CA TYR A 574 23.42 3.52 -15.52
C TYR A 574 24.91 3.69 -15.21
N MET A 575 25.26 4.49 -14.20
CA MET A 575 26.66 4.71 -13.83
C MET A 575 27.37 3.41 -13.44
N GLU A 576 26.67 2.53 -12.72
CA GLU A 576 27.20 1.26 -12.21
C GLU A 576 27.13 0.13 -13.25
N ARG A 577 26.03 0.05 -14.00
CA ARG A 577 25.69 -1.05 -14.91
C ARG A 577 25.04 -0.53 -16.20
N PRO A 578 25.81 0.06 -17.13
CA PRO A 578 25.28 0.41 -18.46
C PRO A 578 24.71 -0.83 -19.15
N GLY A 579 23.54 -0.71 -19.78
CA GLY A 579 22.84 -1.86 -20.39
C GLY A 579 22.00 -2.71 -19.42
N ALA A 580 21.85 -2.27 -18.17
CA ALA A 580 20.96 -2.92 -17.21
C ALA A 580 19.50 -2.90 -17.69
N VAL A 581 18.78 -3.99 -17.41
CA VAL A 581 17.32 -4.07 -17.51
C VAL A 581 16.75 -3.78 -16.12
N VAL A 582 16.24 -2.57 -15.90
CA VAL A 582 15.62 -2.17 -14.63
C VAL A 582 14.13 -2.43 -14.72
N VAL A 583 13.63 -3.34 -13.91
CA VAL A 583 12.22 -3.75 -13.92
C VAL A 583 11.51 -3.12 -12.75
N VAL A 584 10.44 -2.38 -13.02
CA VAL A 584 9.54 -1.78 -12.02
C VAL A 584 8.20 -2.47 -12.15
N ALA A 585 7.82 -3.28 -11.16
CA ALA A 585 6.61 -4.09 -11.20
C ALA A 585 5.77 -3.92 -9.94
N LEU A 586 4.50 -3.54 -10.12
CA LEU A 586 3.61 -3.08 -9.06
C LEU A 586 2.13 -3.13 -9.47
N ASP A 587 1.25 -3.09 -8.47
CA ASP A 587 -0.18 -2.80 -8.69
C ASP A 587 -0.35 -1.41 -9.29
N GLY A 588 -1.06 -1.33 -10.41
CA GLY A 588 -1.09 -0.14 -11.26
C GLY A 588 -2.09 0.90 -10.82
N GLU A 589 -3.24 0.51 -10.31
CA GLU A 589 -4.25 1.45 -9.84
C GLU A 589 -3.95 2.02 -8.45
N ASN A 590 -3.23 1.27 -7.61
CA ASN A 590 -3.01 1.58 -6.20
C ASN A 590 -2.38 2.98 -5.99
N PRO A 591 -1.26 3.35 -6.65
CA PRO A 591 -0.66 4.67 -6.44
C PRO A 591 -1.57 5.83 -6.86
N LEU A 592 -2.50 5.59 -7.79
CA LEU A 592 -3.46 6.59 -8.26
C LEU A 592 -4.66 6.70 -7.33
N ILE A 593 -5.28 5.59 -6.95
CA ILE A 593 -6.49 5.56 -6.12
C ILE A 593 -6.17 5.98 -4.69
N PHE A 594 -5.07 5.51 -4.11
CA PHE A 594 -4.68 5.85 -2.74
C PHE A 594 -4.23 7.30 -2.59
N ASN A 595 -3.87 7.98 -3.69
CA ASN A 595 -3.65 9.41 -3.71
C ASN A 595 -4.33 10.09 -4.91
N SER A 596 -5.65 10.18 -4.84
CA SER A 596 -6.48 10.80 -5.89
C SER A 596 -6.26 12.30 -6.11
N MET A 597 -5.60 13.00 -5.17
CA MET A 597 -5.35 14.45 -5.30
C MET A 597 -4.15 14.77 -6.18
N THR A 598 -3.05 14.02 -6.05
CA THR A 598 -1.81 14.29 -6.80
C THR A 598 -1.39 13.16 -7.72
N GLY A 599 -1.86 11.94 -7.49
CA GLY A 599 -1.43 10.76 -8.23
C GLY A 599 -1.52 10.90 -9.76
N PRO A 600 -2.62 11.42 -10.33
CA PRO A 600 -2.69 11.76 -11.75
C PRO A 600 -1.59 12.70 -12.26
N ARG A 601 -1.22 13.72 -11.46
CA ARG A 601 -0.16 14.69 -11.81
C ARG A 601 1.22 14.08 -11.68
N ASP A 602 1.42 13.22 -10.69
CA ASP A 602 2.66 12.51 -10.45
C ASP A 602 2.93 11.48 -11.57
N LEU A 603 1.90 10.74 -12.01
CA LEU A 603 2.02 9.84 -13.16
C LEU A 603 2.33 10.59 -14.47
N TYR A 604 1.61 11.69 -14.74
CA TYR A 604 1.93 12.58 -15.86
C TYR A 604 3.41 13.01 -15.82
N ALA A 605 3.88 13.41 -14.65
CA ALA A 605 5.24 13.86 -14.45
C ALA A 605 6.27 12.75 -14.70
N ILE A 606 5.98 11.53 -14.24
CA ILE A 606 6.83 10.35 -14.51
C ILE A 606 6.95 10.10 -16.01
N TYR A 607 5.85 9.98 -16.73
CA TYR A 607 5.89 9.70 -18.18
C TYR A 607 6.52 10.84 -18.98
N ASP A 608 6.24 12.09 -18.61
CA ASP A 608 6.91 13.26 -19.18
C ASP A 608 8.44 13.21 -19.00
N ALA A 609 8.91 12.83 -17.81
CA ALA A 609 10.35 12.70 -17.57
C ALA A 609 10.95 11.52 -18.36
N LEU A 610 10.33 10.34 -18.34
CA LEU A 610 10.82 9.17 -19.06
C LEU A 610 10.93 9.44 -20.56
N SER A 611 9.90 10.05 -21.15
CA SER A 611 9.89 10.42 -22.57
C SER A 611 10.99 11.43 -22.91
N ARG A 612 11.27 12.42 -22.04
CA ARG A 612 12.33 13.42 -22.26
C ARG A 612 13.75 12.88 -22.18
N TYR A 613 13.99 11.83 -21.38
CA TYR A 613 15.33 11.23 -21.21
C TYR A 613 15.55 9.99 -22.09
N SER A 614 14.50 9.49 -22.75
CA SER A 614 14.58 8.38 -23.70
C SER A 614 15.56 8.66 -24.86
N GLY A 615 16.27 7.61 -25.31
CA GLY A 615 17.09 7.60 -26.52
C GLY A 615 18.59 7.93 -26.35
N THR A 616 19.04 8.35 -25.17
CA THR A 616 20.48 8.65 -24.93
C THR A 616 21.15 7.62 -24.03
N TRP A 617 20.83 7.64 -22.74
CA TRP A 617 21.34 6.72 -21.73
C TRP A 617 20.22 5.88 -21.09
N LEU A 618 18.97 6.19 -21.41
CA LEU A 618 17.76 5.53 -20.94
C LEU A 618 16.90 5.21 -22.16
N ILE A 619 16.27 4.04 -22.17
CA ILE A 619 15.16 3.69 -23.04
C ILE A 619 14.08 3.01 -22.21
N THR A 620 12.84 3.03 -22.70
CA THR A 620 11.75 2.24 -22.12
C THR A 620 11.46 1.07 -23.04
N GLN A 621 11.18 -0.09 -22.46
CA GLN A 621 10.91 -1.32 -23.20
C GLN A 621 9.78 -2.10 -22.53
N THR A 622 9.06 -2.87 -23.33
CA THR A 622 8.19 -3.92 -22.80
C THR A 622 9.04 -5.10 -22.30
N ALA A 623 8.45 -5.99 -21.50
CA ALA A 623 9.09 -7.20 -20.99
C ALA A 623 9.64 -8.07 -22.13
N SER A 624 8.85 -8.35 -23.16
CA SER A 624 9.31 -9.12 -24.33
C SER A 624 10.41 -8.40 -25.11
N GLN A 625 10.36 -7.07 -25.25
CA GLN A 625 11.42 -6.31 -25.89
C GLN A 625 12.75 -6.42 -25.12
N ALA A 626 12.71 -6.31 -23.79
CA ALA A 626 13.88 -6.46 -22.94
C ALA A 626 14.46 -7.88 -23.00
N ILE A 627 13.60 -8.92 -22.93
CA ILE A 627 14.01 -10.33 -23.11
C ILE A 627 14.66 -10.53 -24.48
N ALA A 628 14.11 -9.97 -25.56
CA ALA A 628 14.63 -10.18 -26.90
C ALA A 628 15.99 -9.49 -27.14
N THR A 629 16.23 -8.36 -26.49
CA THR A 629 17.38 -7.48 -26.79
C THR A 629 18.56 -7.63 -25.82
N HIS A 630 18.38 -8.28 -24.67
CA HIS A 630 19.43 -8.41 -23.65
C HIS A 630 19.95 -9.84 -23.49
N VAL A 631 21.20 -9.93 -23.00
CA VAL A 631 21.83 -11.17 -22.58
C VAL A 631 21.05 -11.73 -21.39
N LYS A 632 20.89 -13.05 -21.35
CA LYS A 632 20.13 -13.76 -20.33
C LYS A 632 21.07 -14.57 -19.45
N TYR A 633 20.76 -14.66 -18.17
CA TYR A 633 21.35 -15.65 -17.28
C TYR A 633 20.46 -16.89 -17.16
N ALA A 634 20.98 -17.98 -16.64
CA ALA A 634 20.23 -19.23 -16.49
C ALA A 634 20.31 -19.77 -15.06
N VAL A 635 19.17 -20.22 -14.55
CA VAL A 635 19.00 -20.85 -13.23
C VAL A 635 18.16 -22.12 -13.36
N THR A 636 18.43 -23.14 -12.55
CA THR A 636 17.68 -24.41 -12.54
C THR A 636 16.76 -24.57 -11.34
N ASN A 637 16.80 -23.65 -10.38
CA ASN A 637 15.97 -23.71 -9.19
C ASN A 637 15.78 -22.32 -8.60
N LEU A 638 14.52 -21.99 -8.31
CA LEU A 638 14.10 -20.86 -7.49
C LEU A 638 13.41 -21.39 -6.23
N PRO A 639 13.49 -20.70 -5.08
CA PRO A 639 12.71 -21.07 -3.91
C PRO A 639 11.21 -20.88 -4.21
N GLU A 640 10.36 -21.62 -3.49
CA GLU A 640 8.93 -21.29 -3.42
C GLU A 640 8.76 -20.02 -2.57
N SER A 641 8.20 -18.97 -3.17
CA SER A 641 8.03 -17.68 -2.49
C SER A 641 7.03 -16.79 -3.22
N SER A 642 6.87 -15.55 -2.74
CA SER A 642 6.10 -14.48 -3.38
C SER A 642 6.83 -13.15 -3.24
N TRP A 643 6.29 -12.09 -3.86
CA TRP A 643 6.79 -10.73 -3.62
C TRP A 643 6.62 -10.22 -2.18
N ALA A 644 5.91 -10.97 -1.33
CA ALA A 644 5.84 -10.75 0.12
C ALA A 644 6.92 -11.53 0.90
N LEU A 645 7.88 -12.14 0.20
CA LEU A 645 9.00 -12.94 0.71
C LEU A 645 8.62 -14.29 1.33
N ASN A 646 7.34 -14.65 1.30
CA ASN A 646 6.78 -15.94 1.76
C ASN A 646 5.30 -16.05 1.30
N LEU A 647 4.64 -17.14 1.65
CA LEU A 647 3.22 -17.38 1.34
C LEU A 647 2.28 -17.24 2.56
N ASP A 648 2.80 -16.85 3.72
CA ASP A 648 2.04 -16.74 4.99
C ASP A 648 0.93 -15.69 4.90
N ASN A 649 1.10 -14.68 4.05
CA ASN A 649 0.07 -13.68 3.79
C ASN A 649 -1.22 -14.27 3.19
N TRP A 650 -1.20 -15.50 2.68
CA TRP A 650 -2.39 -16.23 2.21
C TRP A 650 -2.64 -17.51 3.01
N ASN A 651 -1.64 -18.02 3.73
CA ASN A 651 -1.76 -19.26 4.52
C ASN A 651 -0.92 -19.27 5.83
N ASN A 652 -1.22 -18.39 6.79
CA ASN A 652 -0.55 -18.32 8.11
C ASN A 652 -1.28 -19.05 9.26
N GLY A 653 -2.26 -19.90 8.96
CA GLY A 653 -3.06 -20.57 10.00
C GLY A 653 -4.10 -19.69 10.70
N TYR A 654 -4.32 -18.45 10.25
CA TYR A 654 -5.43 -17.64 10.75
C TYR A 654 -6.78 -18.36 10.52
N PRO A 655 -7.68 -18.48 11.53
CA PRO A 655 -8.89 -19.29 11.43
C PRO A 655 -9.78 -18.97 10.22
N GLY A 656 -9.85 -17.70 9.81
CA GLY A 656 -10.61 -17.28 8.64
C GLY A 656 -10.01 -17.83 7.33
N LYS A 657 -8.69 -17.78 7.16
CA LYS A 657 -8.01 -18.30 5.96
C LYS A 657 -8.09 -19.83 5.89
N VAL A 658 -7.88 -20.50 7.03
CA VAL A 658 -8.03 -21.95 7.16
C VAL A 658 -9.45 -22.39 6.79
N ALA A 659 -10.46 -21.63 7.24
CA ALA A 659 -11.85 -21.91 6.88
C ALA A 659 -12.08 -21.78 5.37
N ILE A 660 -11.54 -20.73 4.73
CA ILE A 660 -11.65 -20.52 3.27
C ILE A 660 -11.01 -21.69 2.52
N TRP A 661 -9.74 -22.01 2.78
CA TRP A 661 -9.05 -23.11 2.10
C TRP A 661 -9.78 -24.44 2.24
N ARG A 662 -10.24 -24.77 3.46
CA ARG A 662 -11.05 -25.99 3.71
C ARG A 662 -12.39 -25.97 2.97
N ALA A 663 -13.06 -24.83 2.87
CA ALA A 663 -14.33 -24.71 2.18
C ALA A 663 -14.17 -24.89 0.66
N VAL A 664 -13.12 -24.29 0.09
CA VAL A 664 -12.78 -24.43 -1.33
C VAL A 664 -12.41 -25.87 -1.67
N ALA A 665 -11.54 -26.50 -0.88
CA ALA A 665 -11.18 -27.91 -1.04
C ALA A 665 -12.42 -28.84 -1.01
N LEU A 666 -13.31 -28.64 -0.03
CA LEU A 666 -14.55 -29.40 0.08
C LEU A 666 -15.47 -29.21 -1.14
N ALA A 667 -15.64 -27.98 -1.62
CA ALA A 667 -16.43 -27.72 -2.83
C ALA A 667 -15.82 -28.41 -4.05
N ARG A 668 -14.50 -28.33 -4.19
CA ARG A 668 -13.76 -28.99 -5.26
C ARG A 668 -13.93 -30.50 -5.25
N GLU A 669 -13.82 -31.15 -4.10
CA GLU A 669 -14.04 -32.60 -3.96
C GLU A 669 -15.40 -33.04 -4.49
N TYR A 670 -16.47 -32.38 -4.03
CA TYR A 670 -17.82 -32.68 -4.46
C TYR A 670 -18.04 -32.36 -5.94
N LEU A 671 -17.46 -31.27 -6.43
CA LEU A 671 -17.58 -30.87 -7.83
C LEU A 671 -16.85 -31.83 -8.77
N VAL A 672 -15.66 -32.31 -8.41
CA VAL A 672 -14.93 -33.33 -9.18
C VAL A 672 -15.75 -34.61 -9.24
N ALA A 673 -16.21 -35.11 -8.10
CA ALA A 673 -17.01 -36.33 -8.03
C ALA A 673 -18.34 -36.20 -8.82
N PHE A 674 -18.99 -35.05 -8.73
CA PHE A 674 -20.21 -34.75 -9.47
C PHE A 674 -19.97 -34.61 -10.98
N THR A 675 -18.87 -33.98 -11.37
CA THR A 675 -18.45 -33.87 -12.77
C THR A 675 -18.22 -35.24 -13.37
N LYS A 676 -17.52 -36.14 -12.65
CA LYS A 676 -17.31 -37.53 -13.06
C LYS A 676 -18.63 -38.31 -13.15
N ALA A 677 -19.53 -38.14 -12.18
CA ALA A 677 -20.87 -38.73 -12.22
C ALA A 677 -21.66 -38.36 -13.49
N LEU A 678 -21.52 -37.12 -13.96
CA LEU A 678 -22.19 -36.64 -15.17
C LEU A 678 -21.41 -36.92 -16.47
N GLY A 679 -20.25 -37.57 -16.40
CA GLY A 679 -19.36 -37.83 -17.55
C GLY A 679 -18.67 -36.57 -18.09
N GLY A 680 -18.51 -35.54 -17.26
CA GLY A 680 -17.81 -34.31 -17.60
C GLY A 680 -16.29 -34.41 -17.45
N ARG A 681 -15.59 -33.38 -17.95
CA ARG A 681 -14.14 -33.23 -17.78
C ARG A 681 -13.84 -32.41 -16.52
N GLN A 682 -12.95 -32.93 -15.66
CA GLN A 682 -12.42 -32.20 -14.51
C GLN A 682 -11.56 -31.01 -14.96
N SER A 683 -11.61 -29.92 -14.18
CA SER A 683 -10.87 -28.68 -14.43
C SER A 683 -10.99 -28.20 -15.87
N PRO A 684 -12.22 -28.04 -16.42
CA PRO A 684 -12.40 -27.57 -17.79
C PRO A 684 -12.09 -26.06 -17.86
N ALA A 685 -11.53 -25.62 -19.00
CA ALA A 685 -11.64 -24.21 -19.37
C ALA A 685 -13.13 -23.90 -19.63
N VAL A 686 -13.66 -22.90 -18.93
CA VAL A 686 -15.09 -22.58 -18.92
C VAL A 686 -15.43 -21.59 -20.04
N GLN A 687 -16.53 -21.87 -20.76
CA GLN A 687 -17.12 -20.92 -21.68
C GLN A 687 -17.91 -19.84 -20.92
N LEU A 688 -17.44 -18.60 -20.97
CA LEU A 688 -18.05 -17.48 -20.25
C LEU A 688 -19.30 -16.95 -20.95
N ASP A 689 -20.25 -16.44 -20.16
CA ASP A 689 -21.41 -15.67 -20.64
C ASP A 689 -21.44 -14.30 -19.93
N PRO A 690 -20.97 -13.21 -20.58
CA PRO A 690 -20.95 -11.87 -19.97
C PRO A 690 -22.34 -11.31 -19.66
N ALA A 691 -23.38 -11.73 -20.38
CA ALA A 691 -24.73 -11.24 -20.13
C ALA A 691 -25.32 -11.79 -18.81
N HIS A 692 -24.86 -12.97 -18.38
CA HIS A 692 -25.35 -13.68 -17.20
C HIS A 692 -24.29 -13.93 -16.12
N ILE A 693 -23.21 -13.13 -16.10
CA ILE A 693 -22.14 -13.20 -15.10
C ILE A 693 -22.72 -13.36 -13.67
N PRO A 694 -22.18 -14.24 -12.82
CA PRO A 694 -21.04 -15.15 -13.02
C PRO A 694 -21.41 -16.52 -13.59
N ASN A 695 -22.65 -16.69 -14.06
CA ASN A 695 -23.12 -17.94 -14.63
C ASN A 695 -22.54 -18.17 -16.03
N SER A 696 -22.33 -19.45 -16.35
CA SER A 696 -21.82 -19.90 -17.63
C SER A 696 -22.96 -20.52 -18.46
N THR A 697 -22.61 -21.16 -19.58
CA THR A 697 -23.53 -21.69 -20.59
C THR A 697 -24.33 -22.91 -20.14
N ASP A 698 -23.83 -23.65 -19.14
CA ASP A 698 -24.53 -24.78 -18.53
C ASP A 698 -24.20 -24.92 -17.04
N LEU A 699 -24.87 -25.86 -16.37
CA LEU A 699 -24.71 -26.10 -14.93
C LEU A 699 -23.26 -26.46 -14.57
N LEU A 700 -22.65 -27.45 -15.23
CA LEU A 700 -21.31 -27.90 -14.85
C LEU A 700 -20.29 -26.80 -15.06
N GLN A 701 -20.36 -26.11 -16.19
CA GLN A 701 -19.48 -24.98 -16.47
C GLN A 701 -19.70 -23.83 -15.48
N THR A 702 -20.94 -23.58 -15.04
CA THR A 702 -21.23 -22.58 -14.00
C THR A 702 -20.60 -22.96 -12.67
N LEU A 703 -20.70 -24.23 -12.26
CA LEU A 703 -20.13 -24.69 -10.99
C LEU A 703 -18.60 -24.69 -11.01
N TRP A 704 -17.96 -25.02 -12.14
CA TRP A 704 -16.52 -24.87 -12.30
C TRP A 704 -16.09 -23.40 -12.26
N ASN A 705 -16.86 -22.50 -12.89
CA ASN A 705 -16.60 -21.07 -12.81
C ASN A 705 -16.67 -20.57 -11.36
N TYR A 706 -17.67 -21.01 -10.60
CA TYR A 706 -17.82 -20.67 -9.18
C TYR A 706 -16.65 -21.15 -8.34
N LEU A 707 -16.11 -22.34 -8.63
CA LEU A 707 -14.94 -22.85 -7.93
C LEU A 707 -13.73 -21.95 -8.20
N TYR A 708 -13.46 -21.64 -9.48
CA TYR A 708 -12.33 -20.77 -9.84
C TYR A 708 -12.45 -19.37 -9.23
N VAL A 709 -13.67 -18.83 -9.12
CA VAL A 709 -13.91 -17.59 -8.36
C VAL A 709 -13.46 -17.76 -6.91
N ALA A 710 -13.85 -18.85 -6.25
CA ALA A 710 -13.55 -19.09 -4.84
C ALA A 710 -12.05 -19.35 -4.56
N GLU A 711 -11.27 -19.72 -5.58
CA GLU A 711 -9.81 -19.90 -5.51
C GLU A 711 -9.00 -18.59 -5.54
N GLY A 712 -9.64 -17.45 -5.83
CA GLY A 712 -8.97 -16.14 -5.94
C GLY A 712 -8.17 -15.73 -4.70
N SER A 713 -7.02 -15.09 -4.93
CA SER A 713 -6.09 -14.69 -3.86
C SER A 713 -6.65 -13.67 -2.89
N ASP A 714 -7.49 -12.77 -3.38
CA ASP A 714 -8.03 -11.63 -2.64
C ASP A 714 -8.72 -12.07 -1.35
N TRP A 715 -9.42 -13.21 -1.40
CA TRP A 715 -10.21 -13.68 -0.28
C TRP A 715 -9.33 -13.97 0.93
N THR A 716 -8.19 -14.63 0.72
CA THR A 716 -7.27 -14.98 1.81
C THR A 716 -6.32 -13.84 2.15
N TRP A 717 -5.92 -13.02 1.18
CA TRP A 717 -5.16 -11.78 1.41
C TRP A 717 -5.88 -10.84 2.38
N GLN A 718 -7.16 -10.59 2.13
CA GLN A 718 -7.98 -9.64 2.88
C GLN A 718 -8.44 -10.22 4.24
N THR A 719 -8.45 -11.55 4.40
CA THR A 719 -9.00 -12.20 5.61
C THR A 719 -7.97 -12.30 6.74
N GLY A 720 -8.01 -11.32 7.64
CA GLY A 720 -7.15 -11.30 8.83
C GLY A 720 -5.75 -10.73 8.53
N PRO A 721 -4.73 -11.01 9.37
CA PRO A 721 -3.40 -10.43 9.20
C PRO A 721 -2.75 -10.89 7.89
N PRO A 722 -2.01 -10.02 7.19
CA PRO A 722 -1.66 -8.66 7.62
C PRO A 722 -2.72 -7.59 7.33
N ASN A 723 -3.69 -7.84 6.44
CA ASN A 723 -4.47 -6.76 5.83
C ASN A 723 -5.73 -6.33 6.61
N TYR A 724 -6.42 -7.27 7.27
CA TYR A 724 -7.69 -7.00 7.98
C TYR A 724 -8.74 -6.27 7.12
N GLY A 725 -8.95 -6.76 5.91
CA GLY A 725 -9.91 -6.22 4.96
C GLY A 725 -11.37 -6.30 5.43
N PRO A 726 -12.30 -5.65 4.68
CA PRO A 726 -13.73 -5.75 4.96
C PRO A 726 -14.20 -7.21 5.04
N GLY A 727 -15.10 -7.50 5.99
CA GLY A 727 -15.66 -8.83 6.17
C GLY A 727 -16.42 -9.39 4.96
N TRP A 728 -16.72 -8.56 3.96
CA TRP A 728 -17.24 -9.00 2.67
C TRP A 728 -16.30 -9.99 1.97
N PHE A 729 -14.99 -9.75 2.00
CA PHE A 729 -13.99 -10.61 1.33
C PHE A 729 -13.95 -12.03 1.91
N SER A 730 -14.09 -12.18 3.22
CA SER A 730 -14.10 -13.51 3.85
C SER A 730 -15.39 -14.29 3.61
N LEU A 731 -16.48 -13.59 3.26
CA LEU A 731 -17.78 -14.19 2.97
C LEU A 731 -17.92 -14.64 1.50
N GLN A 732 -17.25 -13.97 0.56
CA GLN A 732 -17.42 -14.27 -0.87
C GLN A 732 -17.11 -15.72 -1.26
N PRO A 733 -15.92 -16.29 -0.95
CA PRO A 733 -15.65 -17.69 -1.32
C PRO A 733 -16.65 -18.65 -0.67
N MET A 734 -17.16 -18.33 0.52
CA MET A 734 -18.17 -19.15 1.21
C MET A 734 -19.52 -19.15 0.49
N ILE A 735 -19.92 -18.01 -0.08
CA ILE A 735 -21.15 -17.89 -0.87
C ILE A 735 -21.07 -18.76 -2.13
N TYR A 736 -19.92 -18.74 -2.82
CA TYR A 736 -19.69 -19.57 -3.99
C TYR A 736 -19.62 -21.06 -3.66
N VAL A 737 -18.90 -21.44 -2.61
CA VAL A 737 -18.85 -22.82 -2.08
C VAL A 737 -20.26 -23.33 -1.74
N ASP A 738 -21.04 -22.55 -1.02
CA ASP A 738 -22.41 -22.91 -0.66
C ASP A 738 -23.32 -23.03 -1.89
N ALA A 739 -23.16 -22.15 -2.89
CA ALA A 739 -23.89 -22.24 -4.16
C ALA A 739 -23.54 -23.55 -4.91
N ILE A 740 -22.27 -23.94 -4.94
CA ILE A 740 -21.82 -25.19 -5.56
C ILE A 740 -22.47 -26.39 -4.88
N LEU A 741 -22.32 -26.49 -3.56
CA LEU A 741 -22.82 -27.63 -2.78
C LEU A 741 -24.35 -27.73 -2.84
N ARG A 742 -25.07 -26.60 -2.77
CA ARG A 742 -26.54 -26.58 -2.92
C ARG A 742 -26.98 -27.03 -4.31
N ALA A 743 -26.30 -26.58 -5.36
CA ALA A 743 -26.64 -26.98 -6.73
C ALA A 743 -26.40 -28.47 -6.97
N ILE A 744 -25.28 -29.02 -6.49
CA ILE A 744 -24.99 -30.46 -6.57
C ILE A 744 -26.05 -31.25 -5.82
N ASN A 745 -26.32 -30.90 -4.56
CA ASN A 745 -27.31 -31.62 -3.75
C ASN A 745 -28.73 -31.52 -4.34
N GLY A 746 -29.13 -30.33 -4.82
CA GLY A 746 -30.41 -30.12 -5.49
C GLY A 746 -30.54 -30.98 -6.75
N THR A 747 -29.47 -31.07 -7.55
CA THR A 747 -29.46 -31.86 -8.78
C THR A 747 -29.51 -33.35 -8.48
N VAL A 748 -28.71 -33.86 -7.54
CA VAL A 748 -28.75 -35.28 -7.21
C VAL A 748 -30.07 -35.68 -6.55
N ALA A 749 -30.73 -34.78 -5.82
CA ALA A 749 -32.06 -35.03 -5.26
C ALA A 749 -33.16 -35.26 -6.33
N GLU A 750 -32.91 -34.91 -7.59
CA GLU A 750 -33.81 -35.22 -8.72
C GLU A 750 -33.68 -36.67 -9.21
N VAL A 751 -32.69 -37.42 -8.72
CA VAL A 751 -32.55 -38.87 -8.95
C VAL A 751 -33.20 -39.60 -7.78
N VAL A 752 -34.41 -40.13 -8.02
CA VAL A 752 -35.30 -40.60 -6.95
C VAL A 752 -35.46 -42.11 -6.99
N PRO A 753 -35.19 -42.84 -5.89
CA PRO A 753 -35.55 -44.25 -5.79
C PRO A 753 -37.08 -44.39 -5.73
N VAL A 754 -37.66 -45.10 -6.69
CA VAL A 754 -39.11 -45.36 -6.77
C VAL A 754 -39.50 -46.59 -5.96
N SER A 755 -38.72 -47.67 -6.06
CA SER A 755 -38.94 -48.87 -5.25
C SER A 755 -37.66 -49.69 -5.09
N ALA A 756 -37.50 -50.35 -3.95
CA ALA A 756 -36.40 -51.28 -3.68
C ALA A 756 -36.96 -52.56 -3.05
N LYS A 757 -36.70 -53.71 -3.67
CA LYS A 757 -37.17 -55.02 -3.20
C LYS A 757 -36.01 -55.99 -3.07
N VAL A 758 -35.84 -56.54 -1.87
CA VAL A 758 -34.89 -57.63 -1.61
C VAL A 758 -35.53 -58.95 -2.09
N GLY A 759 -34.85 -59.67 -2.97
CA GLY A 759 -35.37 -60.94 -3.51
C GLY A 759 -34.47 -61.56 -4.57
N GLY A 760 -34.59 -62.88 -4.77
CA GLY A 760 -33.89 -63.59 -5.85
C GLY A 760 -32.36 -63.51 -5.80
N GLY A 761 -31.76 -63.43 -4.60
CA GLY A 761 -30.31 -63.35 -4.42
C GLY A 761 -29.70 -61.94 -4.54
N GLY A 762 -30.51 -60.88 -4.54
CA GLY A 762 -30.03 -59.49 -4.59
C GLY A 762 -31.12 -58.47 -4.28
N VAL A 763 -30.93 -57.23 -4.74
CA VAL A 763 -31.91 -56.13 -4.64
C VAL A 763 -32.30 -55.67 -6.03
N ALA A 764 -33.60 -55.69 -6.32
CA ALA A 764 -34.17 -55.03 -7.50
C ALA A 764 -34.62 -53.62 -7.12
N LEU A 765 -34.13 -52.62 -7.84
CA LEU A 765 -34.32 -51.20 -7.60
C LEU A 765 -34.90 -50.55 -8.86
N SER A 766 -35.94 -49.75 -8.68
CA SER A 766 -36.48 -48.87 -9.72
C SER A 766 -36.10 -47.43 -9.34
N VAL A 767 -35.40 -46.71 -10.22
CA VAL A 767 -34.93 -45.34 -9.98
C VAL A 767 -35.44 -44.43 -11.08
N GLU A 768 -36.05 -43.32 -10.72
CA GLU A 768 -36.45 -42.27 -11.65
C GLU A 768 -35.36 -41.20 -11.67
N ASN A 769 -34.61 -41.14 -12.77
CA ASN A 769 -33.69 -40.06 -13.05
C ASN A 769 -34.42 -38.95 -13.80
N LYS A 770 -34.73 -37.85 -13.08
CA LYS A 770 -35.40 -36.69 -13.67
C LYS A 770 -34.43 -35.71 -14.34
N LEU A 771 -33.13 -36.01 -14.27
CA LEU A 771 -32.15 -35.26 -15.02
C LEU A 771 -32.38 -35.54 -16.50
N GLY A 772 -32.45 -34.50 -17.32
CA GLY A 772 -32.51 -34.62 -18.79
C GLY A 772 -31.25 -35.24 -19.42
N ARG A 773 -30.38 -35.88 -18.62
CA ARG A 773 -29.12 -36.52 -19.00
C ARG A 773 -28.84 -37.75 -18.13
N SER A 774 -27.95 -38.62 -18.59
CA SER A 774 -27.50 -39.76 -17.80
C SER A 774 -26.63 -39.33 -16.61
N VAL A 775 -26.66 -40.11 -15.53
CA VAL A 775 -25.83 -39.94 -14.35
C VAL A 775 -25.30 -41.30 -13.88
N THR A 776 -24.02 -41.32 -13.49
CA THR A 776 -23.36 -42.49 -12.91
C THR A 776 -23.30 -42.32 -11.40
N LEU A 777 -23.88 -43.27 -10.67
CA LEU A 777 -23.83 -43.33 -9.21
C LEU A 777 -23.20 -44.63 -8.77
N VAL A 778 -22.70 -44.67 -7.54
CA VAL A 778 -22.29 -45.92 -6.90
C VAL A 778 -23.22 -46.20 -5.73
N LEU A 779 -23.84 -47.38 -5.71
CA LEU A 779 -24.77 -47.81 -4.67
C LEU A 779 -24.06 -48.78 -3.72
N GLY A 780 -24.03 -48.47 -2.43
CA GLY A 780 -23.46 -49.30 -1.38
C GLY A 780 -24.52 -50.16 -0.69
N SER A 781 -24.31 -51.47 -0.61
CA SER A 781 -25.16 -52.40 0.16
C SER A 781 -24.33 -53.53 0.76
N GLY A 782 -24.38 -53.67 2.10
CA GLY A 782 -23.73 -54.78 2.80
C GLY A 782 -22.21 -54.87 2.60
N GLY A 783 -21.53 -53.72 2.48
CA GLY A 783 -20.07 -53.64 2.26
C GLY A 783 -19.63 -53.85 0.80
N ARG A 784 -20.56 -53.89 -0.16
CA ARG A 784 -20.28 -53.93 -1.61
C ARG A 784 -20.72 -52.64 -2.27
N CYS A 785 -20.01 -52.26 -3.33
CA CYS A 785 -20.30 -51.07 -4.14
C CYS A 785 -20.73 -51.52 -5.54
N TYR A 786 -21.79 -50.91 -6.09
CA TYR A 786 -22.29 -51.18 -7.43
C TYR A 786 -22.36 -49.89 -8.22
N GLU A 787 -21.51 -49.75 -9.24
CA GLU A 787 -21.61 -48.64 -10.17
C GLU A 787 -22.80 -48.83 -11.11
N VAL A 788 -23.64 -47.80 -11.22
CA VAL A 788 -24.88 -47.83 -11.98
C VAL A 788 -24.98 -46.58 -12.85
N VAL A 789 -25.29 -46.78 -14.12
CA VAL A 789 -25.56 -45.69 -15.07
C VAL A 789 -27.07 -45.58 -15.23
N LEU A 790 -27.64 -44.46 -14.78
CA LEU A 790 -29.07 -44.17 -14.85
C LEU A 790 -29.33 -43.25 -16.04
N LYS A 791 -30.23 -43.64 -16.94
CA LYS A 791 -30.62 -42.87 -18.13
C LYS A 791 -31.77 -41.92 -17.76
N PRO A 792 -32.06 -40.88 -18.56
CA PRO A 792 -33.24 -40.05 -18.31
C PRO A 792 -34.52 -40.90 -18.28
N GLY A 793 -35.33 -40.76 -17.23
CA GLY A 793 -36.56 -41.52 -17.02
C GLY A 793 -36.45 -42.61 -15.95
N LEU A 794 -37.23 -43.68 -16.10
CA LEU A 794 -37.29 -44.79 -15.14
C LEU A 794 -36.29 -45.89 -15.55
N ASP A 795 -35.33 -46.18 -14.67
CA ASP A 795 -34.37 -47.29 -14.80
C ASP A 795 -34.70 -48.42 -13.82
N GLU A 796 -34.57 -49.66 -14.31
CA GLU A 796 -34.63 -50.87 -13.49
C GLU A 796 -33.21 -51.42 -13.31
N VAL A 797 -32.75 -51.45 -12.07
CA VAL A 797 -31.39 -51.81 -11.67
C VAL A 797 -31.43 -53.03 -10.76
N TYR A 798 -30.62 -54.05 -11.07
CA TYR A 798 -30.49 -55.22 -10.22
C TYR A 798 -29.09 -55.29 -9.60
N LEU A 799 -29.04 -55.37 -8.27
CA LEU A 799 -27.82 -55.41 -7.46
C LEU A 799 -27.61 -56.83 -6.91
N PRO A 800 -26.78 -57.67 -7.57
CA PRO A 800 -26.61 -59.07 -7.18
C PRO A 800 -25.87 -59.20 -5.85
N ASN A 801 -26.37 -60.05 -4.96
CA ASN A 801 -25.85 -60.29 -3.60
C ASN A 801 -25.91 -59.09 -2.65
N ALA A 802 -26.64 -58.02 -3.00
CA ALA A 802 -26.99 -56.97 -2.06
C ALA A 802 -27.93 -57.55 -0.97
N THR A 803 -27.60 -57.31 0.30
CA THR A 803 -28.30 -57.90 1.45
C THR A 803 -29.28 -56.93 2.11
N SER A 804 -29.25 -55.65 1.73
CA SER A 804 -30.09 -54.58 2.28
C SER A 804 -30.71 -53.73 1.17
N ALA A 805 -32.01 -53.43 1.31
CA ALA A 805 -32.69 -52.42 0.50
C ALA A 805 -32.43 -50.98 0.97
N GLN A 806 -31.75 -50.79 2.11
CA GLN A 806 -31.12 -49.51 2.42
C GLN A 806 -29.79 -49.44 1.66
N LEU A 807 -29.68 -48.44 0.78
CA LEU A 807 -28.54 -48.25 -0.10
C LEU A 807 -27.88 -46.93 0.24
N ASP A 808 -26.59 -46.95 0.56
CA ASP A 808 -25.80 -45.72 0.57
C ASP A 808 -25.53 -45.28 -0.87
N VAL A 809 -25.59 -43.99 -1.15
CA VAL A 809 -25.40 -43.44 -2.49
C VAL A 809 -24.13 -42.61 -2.51
N TYR A 810 -23.28 -42.89 -3.48
CA TYR A 810 -21.97 -42.29 -3.64
C TYR A 810 -21.82 -41.70 -5.05
N LEU A 811 -21.03 -40.63 -5.14
CA LEU A 811 -20.48 -40.15 -6.40
C LEU A 811 -19.18 -40.92 -6.73
N PRO A 812 -18.98 -41.34 -7.99
CA PRO A 812 -17.84 -42.15 -8.40
C PRO A 812 -16.57 -41.31 -8.43
N VAL A 813 -15.71 -41.48 -7.43
CA VAL A 813 -14.42 -40.79 -7.31
C VAL A 813 -13.46 -41.62 -6.45
N ASP A 814 -12.16 -41.51 -6.67
CA ASP A 814 -11.13 -42.08 -5.81
C ASP A 814 -10.13 -41.03 -5.33
N ILE A 815 -9.21 -41.43 -4.45
CA ILE A 815 -8.23 -40.54 -3.81
C ILE A 815 -7.29 -39.82 -4.80
N ASN A 816 -7.07 -40.38 -5.99
CA ASN A 816 -6.20 -39.76 -6.99
C ASN A 816 -6.93 -38.69 -7.82
N ASP A 817 -8.27 -38.76 -7.91
CA ASP A 817 -9.06 -37.74 -8.60
C ASP A 817 -9.13 -36.43 -7.78
N VAL A 818 -9.06 -36.54 -6.45
CA VAL A 818 -9.23 -35.43 -5.49
C VAL A 818 -8.06 -35.38 -4.49
N PRO A 819 -6.89 -34.85 -4.89
CA PRO A 819 -5.81 -34.54 -3.95
C PRO A 819 -6.26 -33.47 -2.92
N ASP A 820 -5.62 -33.46 -1.75
CA ASP A 820 -5.94 -32.58 -0.61
C ASP A 820 -7.41 -32.64 -0.11
N TYR A 821 -7.97 -33.86 -0.07
CA TYR A 821 -9.34 -34.05 0.39
C TYR A 821 -9.53 -33.67 1.87
N VAL A 822 -10.62 -32.97 2.16
CA VAL A 822 -11.20 -32.75 3.48
C VAL A 822 -11.97 -34.00 3.91
N VAL A 823 -12.70 -34.64 2.99
CA VAL A 823 -13.44 -35.89 3.25
C VAL A 823 -12.87 -37.00 2.37
N PRO A 824 -12.15 -38.00 2.95
CA PRO A 824 -11.56 -39.08 2.14
C PRO A 824 -12.63 -39.85 1.38
N PRO A 825 -12.48 -40.01 0.04
CA PRO A 825 -13.31 -40.95 -0.70
C PRO A 825 -13.19 -42.36 -0.13
N SER A 826 -14.31 -43.03 0.03
CA SER A 826 -14.33 -44.45 0.38
C SER A 826 -13.99 -45.31 -0.84
N ALA A 827 -13.86 -46.63 -0.65
CA ALA A 827 -13.75 -47.56 -1.78
C ALA A 827 -14.99 -47.54 -2.71
N CYS A 828 -16.15 -47.04 -2.25
CA CYS A 828 -17.34 -46.81 -3.08
C CYS A 828 -17.40 -45.39 -3.66
N GLY A 829 -16.45 -44.52 -3.34
CA GLY A 829 -16.45 -43.10 -3.68
C GLY A 829 -16.94 -42.18 -2.57
N LEU A 830 -17.45 -41.00 -2.94
CA LEU A 830 -17.85 -39.93 -2.02
C LEU A 830 -19.33 -40.08 -1.65
N ARG A 831 -19.62 -40.38 -0.38
CA ARG A 831 -21.00 -40.63 0.08
C ARG A 831 -21.80 -39.33 0.13
N ILE A 832 -22.94 -39.30 -0.55
CA ILE A 832 -23.79 -38.11 -0.67
C ILE A 832 -25.21 -38.27 -0.11
N ALA A 833 -25.74 -39.50 -0.10
CA ALA A 833 -27.09 -39.77 0.39
C ALA A 833 -27.23 -41.20 0.91
N ALA A 834 -28.38 -41.51 1.50
CA ALA A 834 -28.84 -42.86 1.76
C ALA A 834 -30.27 -43.00 1.25
N TRP A 835 -30.52 -44.02 0.44
CA TRP A 835 -31.83 -44.41 -0.04
C TRP A 835 -32.41 -45.49 0.86
N ALA A 836 -33.60 -45.24 1.39
CA ALA A 836 -34.38 -46.21 2.15
C ALA A 836 -35.55 -46.73 1.29
N PRO A 837 -36.03 -47.96 1.52
CA PRO A 837 -37.20 -48.47 0.84
C PRO A 837 -38.41 -47.56 1.16
N PRO A 838 -39.19 -47.11 0.16
CA PRO A 838 -40.40 -46.36 0.41
C PRO A 838 -41.35 -47.21 1.27
N ALA A 839 -41.97 -46.60 2.28
CA ALA A 839 -42.90 -47.29 3.15
C ALA A 839 -43.99 -47.98 2.32
N ALA A 840 -44.28 -49.25 2.61
CA ALA A 840 -45.38 -49.95 1.98
C ALA A 840 -46.70 -49.29 2.39
N SER A 841 -47.28 -48.42 1.56
CA SER A 841 -48.68 -48.03 1.73
C SER A 841 -49.43 -47.98 0.40
N THR A 842 -50.50 -48.76 0.35
CA THR A 842 -51.66 -48.55 -0.50
C THR A 842 -52.04 -47.08 -0.60
N LYS A 843 -52.19 -46.61 -1.84
CA LYS A 843 -52.78 -45.34 -2.28
C LYS A 843 -51.96 -44.06 -2.04
N THR A 844 -51.73 -43.40 -3.18
CA THR A 844 -51.38 -41.99 -3.41
C THR A 844 -51.76 -41.03 -2.27
N THR A 845 -50.75 -40.48 -1.61
CA THR A 845 -50.42 -39.04 -1.55
C THR A 845 -49.00 -38.95 -1.00
N GLY A 846 -48.13 -38.18 -1.69
CA GLY A 846 -46.71 -38.07 -1.32
C GLY A 846 -46.51 -37.55 0.10
N VAL A 847 -45.44 -37.96 0.78
CA VAL A 847 -44.38 -37.14 1.42
C VAL A 847 -43.24 -38.07 1.92
N TYR A 848 -42.01 -37.50 1.98
CA TYR A 848 -40.87 -37.78 2.87
C TYR A 848 -39.68 -38.61 2.34
N ALA A 849 -38.68 -37.90 1.80
CA ALA A 849 -37.29 -38.26 2.01
C ALA A 849 -36.92 -37.85 3.45
N SER A 850 -36.52 -38.80 4.28
CA SER A 850 -35.96 -38.53 5.62
C SER A 850 -34.48 -38.90 5.66
N THR A 851 -33.74 -38.04 6.37
CA THR A 851 -32.28 -38.03 6.59
C THR A 851 -31.44 -37.55 5.40
N ALA A 852 -31.23 -36.23 5.37
CA ALA A 852 -30.03 -35.67 4.77
C ALA A 852 -28.80 -36.26 5.47
N ALA A 853 -27.74 -36.56 4.71
CA ALA A 853 -26.38 -36.63 5.23
C ALA A 853 -26.07 -35.34 6.03
N PRO A 854 -25.16 -35.36 7.02
CA PRO A 854 -24.89 -34.19 7.85
C PRO A 854 -24.66 -33.00 6.94
N THR A 855 -25.57 -32.02 7.02
CA THR A 855 -25.38 -30.77 6.31
C THR A 855 -24.04 -30.19 6.79
N ALA A 856 -23.25 -29.66 5.88
CA ALA A 856 -22.20 -28.70 6.23
C ALA A 856 -22.78 -27.46 6.96
N ALA A 857 -24.09 -27.38 7.20
CA ALA A 857 -24.70 -26.45 8.14
C ALA A 857 -24.66 -26.96 9.60
N GLY A 858 -24.72 -28.27 9.87
CA GLY A 858 -24.82 -28.82 11.23
C GLY A 858 -23.54 -28.69 12.07
N THR A 859 -22.37 -28.79 11.44
CA THR A 859 -21.05 -28.59 12.08
C THR A 859 -20.58 -27.13 12.07
N TYR A 860 -21.23 -26.26 11.29
CA TYR A 860 -20.79 -24.88 11.07
C TYR A 860 -21.80 -23.84 11.55
N LEU A 861 -23.02 -24.23 11.94
CA LEU A 861 -23.97 -23.33 12.59
C LEU A 861 -23.37 -22.62 13.82
N PRO A 862 -22.53 -23.25 14.68
CA PRO A 862 -21.91 -22.54 15.80
C PRO A 862 -20.84 -21.53 15.34
N TYR A 863 -20.15 -21.78 14.23
CA TYR A 863 -19.06 -20.94 13.72
C TYR A 863 -19.57 -19.81 12.82
N LEU A 864 -20.56 -20.06 11.97
CA LEU A 864 -21.29 -19.04 11.21
C LEU A 864 -22.10 -18.13 12.14
N THR A 865 -22.72 -18.67 13.20
CA THR A 865 -23.33 -17.83 14.23
C THR A 865 -22.30 -17.10 15.07
N ALA A 866 -21.15 -17.70 15.42
CA ALA A 866 -20.08 -16.98 16.14
C ALA A 866 -19.42 -15.89 15.29
N LEU A 867 -19.24 -16.09 13.98
CA LEU A 867 -18.69 -15.10 13.06
C LEU A 867 -19.71 -14.00 12.77
N ALA A 868 -20.98 -14.35 12.54
CA ALA A 868 -22.07 -13.39 12.41
C ALA A 868 -22.30 -12.60 13.71
N LEU A 869 -22.18 -13.23 14.89
CA LEU A 869 -22.22 -12.54 16.18
C LEU A 869 -20.98 -11.66 16.38
N ALA A 870 -19.77 -12.11 16.04
CA ALA A 870 -18.55 -11.32 16.20
C ALA A 870 -18.54 -10.09 15.27
N VAL A 871 -19.02 -10.23 14.03
CA VAL A 871 -19.18 -9.14 13.08
C VAL A 871 -20.31 -8.19 13.50
N ALA A 872 -21.44 -8.71 13.99
CA ALA A 872 -22.51 -7.89 14.56
C ALA A 872 -22.05 -7.15 15.84
N LEU A 873 -21.25 -7.79 16.70
CA LEU A 873 -20.70 -7.18 17.92
C LEU A 873 -19.65 -6.11 17.59
N ALA A 874 -18.80 -6.34 16.58
CA ALA A 874 -17.84 -5.35 16.08
C ALA A 874 -18.53 -4.15 15.42
N ALA A 875 -19.60 -4.36 14.65
CA ALA A 875 -20.42 -3.30 14.07
C ALA A 875 -21.17 -2.49 15.14
N VAL A 876 -21.63 -3.13 16.22
CA VAL A 876 -22.27 -2.48 17.37
C VAL A 876 -21.25 -1.72 18.24
N LEU A 877 -20.03 -2.24 18.41
CA LEU A 877 -18.94 -1.56 19.12
C LEU A 877 -18.37 -0.37 18.32
N ALA A 878 -18.30 -0.46 17.00
CA ALA A 878 -17.91 0.64 16.12
C ALA A 878 -18.96 1.77 16.09
N ARG A 879 -20.26 1.44 16.19
CA ARG A 879 -21.33 2.44 16.35
C ARG A 879 -21.39 3.10 17.73
N ARG A 880 -20.77 2.52 18.76
CA ARG A 880 -20.65 3.13 20.10
C ARG A 880 -19.40 3.97 20.31
N ARG A 881 -18.49 4.02 19.32
CA ARG A 881 -17.27 4.86 19.31
C ARG A 881 -17.33 6.02 18.30
N ARG A 882 -18.52 6.36 17.82
CA ARG A 882 -18.80 7.64 17.13
C ARG A 882 -19.61 8.54 18.02
#